data_AF-A0A961L8K4-F1
#
_entry.id   AF-A0A961L8K4-F1
#
_cell.length_a   1.000
_cell.length_b   1.000
_cell.length_c   1.000
_cell.angle_alpha   90.00
_cell.angle_beta   90.00
_cell.angle_gamma   90.00
#
_symmetry.space_group_name_H-M   'P 1'
#
loop_
_entity.id
_entity.type
_entity.pdbx_description
1 polymer ?
#
loop_
_entity_poly.entity_id
_entity_poly.type
_entity_poly.pdbx_seq_one_letter_code
_entity_poly.pdbx_strand_id
1 'polypeptide(L)'
;MSEPATLIDLLELAGARNANAPLLSAPDGLRTAVWTAPDLRRDASAVAGHLRHILCLEPGSRVIIFAPNSPRTVATHLGCMLAGLIPVPLDLGSSLDFIDRVMHKTEARLTLATSGTVRGLDCPVLDPVSLDLKHCPAFDGPLPRPDDVAEIVFTSGTTGDPKGTVLSHRNIVANVISAAAIVPPNVPMHLLSILPLSHMLEQTVGLYLPMLNGGTVHYMSSWQPPVILREMRRHHVTGLVAVPRFLDMLMRAIESGIEQRGASARFARARDISRHLPIAMRRHLFRGLHRELGGRLSFFLCGGASLPPALGEAWETLGVRVLEGYGSTECSPVIASNTYEKRYLGTIGRPVANVEVKLSDEDELLARGPNVSSGYWRDEKRTAQSFLPGGWFRTGDVAVIDADGIITITGRLGDRIVLPSGQKVFPADIEEEFRKLPEVRDCVVLALADAKGIERLHAAIRLHDGIDPTADTMSRIVRGANDHLAAHQRVAGHSLWTAGDFPRTALGKIKRREVVSAIRASRGGAPLQPVQAASASQGFDRLAAILRAQLGDPSRFMAPSTDLTIDLGLDSLGRVELAARIEAELGLELPEAELSEASTVADLVRLVDKGGGGEKPLPSADWPLSRTARAARIVLQRLALLPACRFYCTPFRIEGGSNLDGITGPLLLIANHTSHADTVSILRALPNRLRATTTVAAAADYFYLYRFVGIATSLVLNTFAFSRSGNIRASLERCGELADLGWSILIYPEGSRSFDGKLMPFKPGIGLLARGLHVPVVTVNVEGAFGILPKGSALPRRHPVTVRFGRPLTIDPQASAADVTALLHAQIAGLLPSKGNDTP
;
A
#
# COMPACT_ATOMS: atom_id res chain seq x y z
N MET A 1 4.81 20.60 27.79
CA MET A 1 5.83 19.56 27.47
C MET A 1 6.96 20.27 26.76
N SER A 2 8.21 19.94 27.09
CA SER A 2 9.38 20.38 26.33
C SER A 2 9.27 19.90 24.88
N GLU A 3 9.87 20.64 23.96
CA GLU A 3 10.00 20.22 22.57
C GLU A 3 10.78 18.87 22.52
N PRO A 4 10.34 17.89 21.70
CA PRO A 4 11.01 16.59 21.63
C PRO A 4 12.45 16.77 21.13
N ALA A 5 13.40 16.08 21.75
CA ALA A 5 14.82 16.21 21.41
C ALA A 5 15.36 14.94 20.73
N THR A 6 14.68 13.81 20.91
CA THR A 6 14.98 12.51 20.29
C THR A 6 13.76 11.88 19.63
N LEU A 7 14.00 10.86 18.82
CA LEU A 7 12.92 10.07 18.19
C LEU A 7 12.10 9.30 19.24
N ILE A 8 12.72 8.98 20.39
CA ILE A 8 12.04 8.36 21.52
C ILE A 8 11.10 9.36 22.18
N ASP A 9 11.53 10.63 22.33
CA ASP A 9 10.67 11.68 22.86
C ASP A 9 9.43 11.93 22.00
N LEU A 10 9.52 11.75 20.67
CA LEU A 10 8.34 11.82 19.78
C LEU A 10 7.31 10.73 20.12
N LEU A 11 7.77 9.51 20.40
CA LEU A 11 6.90 8.41 20.79
C LEU A 11 6.27 8.65 22.17
N GLU A 12 7.06 9.10 23.14
CA GLU A 12 6.58 9.45 24.47
C GLU A 12 5.58 10.61 24.42
N LEU A 13 5.82 11.61 23.56
CA LEU A 13 4.90 12.73 23.32
C LEU A 13 3.57 12.25 22.72
N ALA A 14 3.60 11.29 21.80
CA ALA A 14 2.39 10.68 21.24
C ALA A 14 1.58 9.95 22.33
N GLY A 15 2.26 9.20 23.21
CA GLY A 15 1.65 8.52 24.36
C GLY A 15 1.06 9.50 25.38
N ALA A 16 1.78 10.57 25.69
CA ALA A 16 1.32 11.62 26.62
C ALA A 16 0.09 12.37 26.07
N ARG A 17 -0.02 12.52 24.75
CA ARG A 17 -1.19 13.14 24.11
C ARG A 17 -2.43 12.25 24.22
N ASN A 18 -2.31 10.97 23.85
CA ASN A 18 -3.39 10.01 24.00
C ASN A 18 -2.84 8.57 23.96
N ALA A 19 -2.64 7.99 25.13
CA ALA A 19 -2.11 6.64 25.31
C ALA A 19 -2.99 5.54 24.66
N ASN A 20 -4.27 5.80 24.43
CA ASN A 20 -5.21 4.83 23.85
C ASN A 20 -5.48 5.08 22.36
N ALA A 21 -4.89 6.12 21.76
CA ALA A 21 -5.08 6.40 20.34
C ALA A 21 -4.31 5.38 19.48
N PRO A 22 -4.92 4.87 18.39
CA PRO A 22 -4.20 4.13 17.36
C PRO A 22 -3.06 4.97 16.77
N LEU A 23 -1.82 4.51 16.92
CA LEU A 23 -0.66 5.13 16.29
C LEU A 23 -0.29 4.40 15.00
N LEU A 24 -0.18 3.07 15.05
CA LEU A 24 0.09 2.23 13.89
C LEU A 24 -0.98 1.15 13.74
N SER A 25 -1.22 0.67 12.53
CA SER A 25 -2.02 -0.53 12.31
C SER A 25 -1.51 -1.37 11.15
N ALA A 26 -1.73 -2.67 11.18
CA ALA A 26 -1.38 -3.58 10.10
C ALA A 26 -2.39 -4.74 9.99
N PRO A 27 -2.47 -5.43 8.84
CA PRO A 27 -3.20 -6.67 8.72
C PRO A 27 -2.66 -7.73 9.70
N ASP A 28 -3.56 -8.44 10.38
CA ASP A 28 -3.29 -9.58 11.25
C ASP A 28 -4.31 -10.69 10.92
N GLY A 29 -3.90 -11.60 10.05
CA GLY A 29 -4.81 -12.59 9.47
C GLY A 29 -5.95 -11.91 8.71
N LEU A 30 -7.20 -12.10 9.17
CA LEU A 30 -8.38 -11.46 8.59
C LEU A 30 -8.68 -10.08 9.20
N ARG A 31 -8.05 -9.74 10.34
CA ARG A 31 -8.33 -8.53 11.11
C ARG A 31 -7.24 -7.49 10.98
N THR A 32 -7.45 -6.34 11.61
CA THR A 32 -6.44 -5.31 11.78
C THR A 32 -5.92 -5.34 13.21
N ALA A 33 -4.61 -5.53 13.36
CA ALA A 33 -3.94 -5.26 14.62
C ALA A 33 -3.59 -3.77 14.72
N VAL A 34 -3.71 -3.22 15.93
CA VAL A 34 -3.49 -1.80 16.22
C VAL A 34 -2.46 -1.67 17.34
N TRP A 35 -1.52 -0.77 17.16
CA TRP A 35 -0.52 -0.40 18.16
C TRP A 35 -0.79 1.00 18.64
N THR A 36 -0.90 1.15 19.96
CA THR A 36 -0.82 2.44 20.63
C THR A 36 0.63 2.87 20.83
N ALA A 37 0.87 4.13 21.22
CA ALA A 37 2.21 4.57 21.58
C ALA A 37 2.84 3.74 22.72
N PRO A 38 2.13 3.41 23.82
CA PRO A 38 2.62 2.48 24.83
C PRO A 38 2.94 1.07 24.31
N ASP A 39 2.12 0.53 23.40
CA ASP A 39 2.41 -0.79 22.78
C ASP A 39 3.69 -0.75 21.97
N LEU A 40 3.86 0.28 21.14
CA LEU A 40 5.07 0.46 20.33
C LEU A 40 6.31 0.67 21.21
N ARG A 41 6.18 1.44 22.30
CA ARG A 41 7.27 1.68 23.26
C ARG A 41 7.70 0.42 23.98
N ARG A 42 6.74 -0.43 24.36
CA ARG A 42 6.98 -1.75 24.96
C ARG A 42 7.70 -2.66 23.97
N ASP A 43 7.19 -2.78 22.74
CA ASP A 43 7.77 -3.62 21.70
C ASP A 43 9.20 -3.16 21.37
N ALA A 44 9.44 -1.84 21.26
CA ALA A 44 10.78 -1.28 21.06
C ALA A 44 11.72 -1.57 22.25
N SER A 45 11.23 -1.48 23.49
CA SER A 45 12.01 -1.85 24.69
C SER A 45 12.39 -3.32 24.72
N ALA A 46 11.49 -4.20 24.28
CA ALA A 46 11.70 -5.64 24.21
C ALA A 46 12.74 -5.99 23.13
N VAL A 47 12.66 -5.34 21.96
CA VAL A 47 13.70 -5.47 20.93
C VAL A 47 15.05 -4.97 21.45
N ALA A 48 15.10 -3.78 22.05
CA ALA A 48 16.32 -3.22 22.62
C ALA A 48 16.95 -4.16 23.67
N GLY A 49 16.14 -4.73 24.56
CA GLY A 49 16.60 -5.64 25.59
C GLY A 49 17.07 -6.98 25.03
N HIS A 50 16.41 -7.49 23.97
CA HIS A 50 16.89 -8.67 23.25
C HIS A 50 18.27 -8.41 22.61
N LEU A 51 18.42 -7.30 21.88
CA LEU A 51 19.67 -6.95 21.21
C LEU A 51 20.83 -6.72 22.19
N ARG A 52 20.55 -6.12 23.36
CA ARG A 52 21.58 -5.77 24.36
C ARG A 52 21.88 -6.87 25.37
N HIS A 53 20.88 -7.57 25.88
CA HIS A 53 21.05 -8.54 26.96
C HIS A 53 21.13 -10.00 26.49
N ILE A 54 20.53 -10.33 25.33
CA ILE A 54 20.55 -11.70 24.79
C ILE A 54 21.63 -11.82 23.71
N LEU A 55 21.67 -10.87 22.77
CA LEU A 55 22.68 -10.87 21.70
C LEU A 55 23.97 -10.11 22.06
N CYS A 56 24.00 -9.44 23.21
CA CYS A 56 25.19 -8.74 23.73
C CYS A 56 25.83 -7.76 22.72
N LEU A 57 25.04 -7.08 21.89
CA LEU A 57 25.55 -6.12 20.92
C LEU A 57 25.98 -4.83 21.61
N GLU A 58 27.21 -4.36 21.41
CA GLU A 58 27.72 -3.13 22.05
C GLU A 58 27.12 -1.83 21.48
N PRO A 59 26.99 -0.75 22.28
CA PRO A 59 26.53 0.54 21.77
C PRO A 59 27.41 1.02 20.62
N GLY A 60 26.79 1.65 19.62
CA GLY A 60 27.43 2.05 18.37
C GLY A 60 27.60 0.93 17.35
N SER A 61 27.20 -0.32 17.66
CA SER A 61 27.17 -1.39 16.65
C SER A 61 26.11 -1.09 15.59
N ARG A 62 26.42 -1.42 14.33
CA ARG A 62 25.51 -1.21 13.19
C ARG A 62 24.68 -2.46 12.96
N VAL A 63 23.38 -2.26 12.72
CA VAL A 63 22.41 -3.32 12.48
C VAL A 63 21.73 -3.06 11.15
N ILE A 64 21.89 -3.96 10.18
CA ILE A 64 21.14 -3.86 8.92
C ILE A 64 19.68 -4.15 9.20
N ILE A 65 18.78 -3.34 8.66
CA ILE A 65 17.35 -3.62 8.68
C ILE A 65 16.89 -3.79 7.23
N PHE A 66 16.52 -5.02 6.88
CA PHE A 66 16.06 -5.43 5.56
C PHE A 66 14.72 -6.15 5.70
N ALA A 67 13.67 -5.39 5.99
CA ALA A 67 12.35 -5.90 6.31
C ALA A 67 11.26 -5.03 5.66
N PRO A 68 10.10 -5.59 5.31
CA PRO A 68 8.98 -4.83 4.78
C PRO A 68 8.44 -3.86 5.83
N ASN A 69 7.69 -2.87 5.38
CA ASN A 69 7.04 -1.90 6.26
C ASN A 69 6.05 -2.62 7.18
N SER A 70 6.26 -2.49 8.49
CA SER A 70 5.36 -3.04 9.49
C SER A 70 5.55 -2.34 10.84
N PRO A 71 4.57 -2.42 11.75
CA PRO A 71 4.75 -1.95 13.13
C PRO A 71 5.94 -2.61 13.82
N ARG A 72 6.24 -3.88 13.49
CA ARG A 72 7.42 -4.60 14.01
C ARG A 72 8.71 -3.97 13.50
N THR A 73 8.79 -3.61 12.22
CA THR A 73 9.96 -2.91 11.64
C THR A 73 10.19 -1.56 12.31
N VAL A 74 9.12 -0.81 12.61
CA VAL A 74 9.21 0.45 13.38
C VAL A 74 9.71 0.19 14.80
N ALA A 75 9.16 -0.80 15.50
CA ALA A 75 9.62 -1.19 16.83
C ALA A 75 11.10 -1.58 16.81
N THR A 76 11.56 -2.24 15.75
CA THR A 76 12.96 -2.59 15.54
C THR A 76 13.85 -1.36 15.35
N HIS A 77 13.48 -0.41 14.50
CA HIS A 77 14.23 0.86 14.34
C HIS A 77 14.39 1.56 15.69
N LEU A 78 13.28 1.79 16.39
CA LEU A 78 13.27 2.48 17.67
C LEU A 78 13.99 1.67 18.76
N GLY A 79 13.90 0.34 18.73
CA GLY A 79 14.60 -0.56 19.63
C GLY A 79 16.11 -0.52 19.45
N CYS A 80 16.61 -0.47 18.21
CA CYS A 80 18.03 -0.23 17.94
C CYS A 80 18.48 1.10 18.53
N MET A 81 17.74 2.18 18.26
CA MET A 81 18.06 3.51 18.78
C MET A 81 18.03 3.58 20.32
N LEU A 82 17.02 2.96 20.96
CA LEU A 82 16.94 2.83 22.42
C LEU A 82 18.15 2.11 22.98
N ALA A 83 18.60 1.04 22.33
CA ALA A 83 19.76 0.26 22.72
C ALA A 83 21.11 0.97 22.46
N GLY A 84 21.11 2.19 21.88
CA GLY A 84 22.31 2.88 21.44
C GLY A 84 22.99 2.23 20.23
N LEU A 85 22.27 1.41 19.49
CA LEU A 85 22.70 0.77 18.24
C LEU A 85 22.31 1.65 17.05
N ILE A 86 23.04 1.49 15.94
CA ILE A 86 22.85 2.32 14.74
C ILE A 86 22.15 1.49 13.66
N PRO A 87 20.83 1.63 13.46
CA PRO A 87 20.14 0.99 12.35
C PRO A 87 20.64 1.51 11.00
N VAL A 88 20.73 0.59 10.04
CA VAL A 88 21.11 0.85 8.64
C VAL A 88 20.00 0.23 7.76
N PRO A 89 18.93 0.99 7.47
CA PRO A 89 17.81 0.44 6.74
C PRO A 89 18.10 0.36 5.25
N LEU A 90 17.75 -0.76 4.63
CA LEU A 90 17.96 -1.03 3.20
C LEU A 90 16.63 -1.35 2.51
N ASP A 91 16.51 -0.91 1.26
CA ASP A 91 15.33 -1.17 0.43
C ASP A 91 15.26 -2.63 0.00
N LEU A 92 14.08 -3.24 0.01
CA LEU A 92 13.88 -4.64 -0.38
C LEU A 92 14.22 -4.91 -1.85
N GLY A 93 14.20 -3.90 -2.71
CA GLY A 93 14.66 -3.99 -4.10
C GLY A 93 16.18 -3.86 -4.27
N SER A 94 16.95 -3.74 -3.19
CA SER A 94 18.41 -3.67 -3.25
C SER A 94 19.01 -4.99 -3.72
N SER A 95 20.04 -4.93 -4.58
CA SER A 95 20.77 -6.13 -4.99
C SER A 95 21.61 -6.69 -3.85
N LEU A 96 21.86 -8.00 -3.86
CA LEU A 96 22.72 -8.66 -2.86
C LEU A 96 24.11 -8.02 -2.81
N ASP A 97 24.74 -7.76 -3.96
CA ASP A 97 26.03 -7.07 -4.02
C ASP A 97 26.02 -5.68 -3.35
N PHE A 98 24.90 -4.96 -3.43
CA PHE A 98 24.77 -3.66 -2.78
C PHE A 98 24.67 -3.82 -1.26
N ILE A 99 23.87 -4.79 -0.80
CA ILE A 99 23.73 -5.13 0.61
C ILE A 99 25.10 -5.54 1.18
N ASP A 100 25.83 -6.43 0.49
CA ASP A 100 27.17 -6.88 0.89
C ASP A 100 28.15 -5.72 1.01
N ARG A 101 28.19 -4.81 0.02
CA ARG A 101 29.03 -3.61 0.09
C ARG A 101 28.68 -2.71 1.28
N VAL A 102 27.39 -2.53 1.57
CA VAL A 102 26.94 -1.72 2.72
C VAL A 102 27.31 -2.40 4.04
N MET A 103 27.11 -3.72 4.15
CA MET A 103 27.51 -4.50 5.33
C MET A 103 29.01 -4.37 5.61
N HIS A 104 29.85 -4.54 4.59
CA HIS A 104 31.30 -4.40 4.72
C HIS A 104 31.69 -2.97 5.12
N LYS A 105 31.11 -1.95 4.48
CA LYS A 105 31.42 -0.53 4.74
C LYS A 105 30.98 -0.07 6.14
N THR A 106 29.92 -0.67 6.67
CA THR A 106 29.40 -0.38 8.01
C THR A 106 29.97 -1.28 9.09
N GLU A 107 30.61 -2.41 8.74
CA GLU A 107 30.97 -3.49 9.67
C GLU A 107 29.75 -3.89 10.52
N ALA A 108 28.60 -4.10 9.87
CA ALA A 108 27.37 -4.47 10.54
C ALA A 108 27.54 -5.80 11.27
N ARG A 109 27.02 -5.89 12.50
CA ARG A 109 27.15 -7.09 13.35
C ARG A 109 25.94 -8.02 13.30
N LEU A 110 24.82 -7.53 12.78
CA LEU A 110 23.56 -8.25 12.71
C LEU A 110 22.76 -7.74 11.52
N THR A 111 22.08 -8.65 10.83
CA THR A 111 21.04 -8.32 9.87
C THR A 111 19.68 -8.76 10.41
N LEU A 112 18.75 -7.82 10.42
CA LEU A 112 17.36 -8.05 10.75
C LEU A 112 16.58 -8.16 9.45
N ALA A 113 16.19 -9.38 9.07
CA ALA A 113 15.50 -9.65 7.81
C ALA A 113 14.39 -10.70 7.99
N THR A 114 13.31 -10.54 7.22
CA THR A 114 12.18 -11.49 7.24
C THR A 114 12.63 -12.86 6.75
N SER A 115 12.19 -13.93 7.42
CA SER A 115 12.57 -15.31 7.11
C SER A 115 12.45 -15.61 5.61
N GLY A 116 13.56 -16.06 5.01
CA GLY A 116 13.61 -16.46 3.60
C GLY A 116 13.95 -15.34 2.60
N THR A 117 13.96 -14.06 3.00
CA THR A 117 14.27 -12.95 2.07
C THR A 117 15.75 -12.82 1.72
N VAL A 118 16.66 -13.24 2.59
CA VAL A 118 18.10 -13.21 2.31
C VAL A 118 18.78 -14.50 2.76
N ARG A 119 19.64 -15.06 1.91
CA ARG A 119 20.50 -16.21 2.21
C ARG A 119 21.93 -15.87 1.78
N GLY A 120 22.92 -16.39 2.51
CA GLY A 120 24.34 -16.25 2.14
C GLY A 120 25.01 -14.94 2.54
N LEU A 121 24.46 -14.19 3.50
CA LEU A 121 25.14 -13.02 4.07
C LEU A 121 26.20 -13.43 5.09
N ASP A 122 27.27 -12.65 5.19
CA ASP A 122 28.41 -12.88 6.10
C ASP A 122 28.15 -12.55 7.59
N CYS A 123 26.91 -12.21 7.96
CA CYS A 123 26.54 -11.90 9.35
C CYS A 123 25.27 -12.64 9.79
N PRO A 124 25.04 -12.80 11.11
CA PRO A 124 23.84 -13.46 11.61
C PRO A 124 22.57 -12.75 11.11
N VAL A 125 21.58 -13.55 10.70
CA VAL A 125 20.27 -13.07 10.27
C VAL A 125 19.24 -13.45 11.32
N LEU A 126 18.46 -12.47 11.78
CA LEU A 126 17.37 -12.66 12.72
C LEU A 126 16.09 -12.08 12.15
N ASP A 127 14.98 -12.82 12.22
CA ASP A 127 13.67 -12.34 11.80
C ASP A 127 12.96 -11.63 12.97
N PRO A 128 12.74 -10.30 12.90
CA PRO A 128 12.06 -9.56 13.96
C PRO A 128 10.64 -10.04 14.24
N VAL A 129 9.98 -10.68 13.28
CA VAL A 129 8.61 -11.20 13.44
C VAL A 129 8.62 -12.50 14.23
N SER A 130 9.69 -13.29 14.14
CA SER A 130 9.84 -14.56 14.88
C SER A 130 10.19 -14.36 16.36
N LEU A 131 10.58 -13.15 16.76
CA LEU A 131 10.88 -12.82 18.14
C LEU A 131 9.60 -12.78 18.99
N ASP A 132 9.56 -13.64 20.01
CA ASP A 132 8.56 -13.54 21.06
C ASP A 132 8.89 -12.40 22.02
N LEU A 133 8.49 -11.20 21.64
CA LEU A 133 8.74 -9.98 22.42
C LEU A 133 8.14 -10.02 23.83
N LYS A 134 7.18 -10.91 24.11
CA LYS A 134 6.59 -11.03 25.47
C LYS A 134 7.57 -11.62 26.47
N HIS A 135 8.50 -12.45 26.01
CA HIS A 135 9.52 -13.09 26.85
C HIS A 135 10.90 -12.40 26.77
N CYS A 136 11.01 -11.34 25.97
CA CYS A 136 12.24 -10.56 25.90
C CYS A 136 12.32 -9.61 27.12
N PRO A 137 13.50 -9.46 27.75
CA PRO A 137 13.67 -8.50 28.82
C PRO A 137 13.45 -7.08 28.30
N ALA A 138 12.85 -6.21 29.12
CA ALA A 138 12.76 -4.80 28.79
C ALA A 138 14.13 -4.14 28.94
N PHE A 139 14.49 -3.26 28.00
CA PHE A 139 15.71 -2.46 28.12
C PHE A 139 15.60 -1.40 29.23
N ASP A 140 16.63 -1.33 30.08
CA ASP A 140 16.75 -0.44 31.25
C ASP A 140 18.01 0.45 31.20
N GLY A 141 18.71 0.49 30.07
CA GLY A 141 19.92 1.29 29.88
C GLY A 141 19.65 2.80 29.67
N PRO A 142 20.73 3.58 29.47
CA PRO A 142 20.62 5.02 29.27
C PRO A 142 19.84 5.35 27.99
N LEU A 143 18.99 6.37 28.06
CA LEU A 143 18.26 6.88 26.90
C LEU A 143 19.21 7.59 25.91
N PRO A 144 18.91 7.58 24.60
CA PRO A 144 19.70 8.28 23.61
C PRO A 144 19.68 9.78 23.83
N ARG A 145 20.75 10.47 23.41
CA ARG A 145 20.88 11.93 23.44
C ARG A 145 20.63 12.50 22.04
N PRO A 146 20.28 13.79 21.92
CA PRO A 146 19.96 14.41 20.62
C PRO A 146 21.08 14.31 19.59
N ASP A 147 22.35 14.39 20.02
CA ASP A 147 23.50 14.38 19.13
C ASP A 147 24.07 12.97 18.87
N ASP A 148 23.47 11.93 19.48
CA ASP A 148 23.83 10.55 19.17
C ASP A 148 23.32 10.19 17.75
N VAL A 149 24.07 9.31 17.06
CA VAL A 149 23.71 8.84 15.71
C VAL A 149 22.45 7.97 15.80
N ALA A 150 21.38 8.42 15.14
CA ALA A 150 20.11 7.72 15.09
C ALA A 150 20.10 6.63 14.00
N GLU A 151 20.66 6.91 12.83
CA GLU A 151 20.75 5.95 11.72
C GLU A 151 21.79 6.33 10.67
N ILE A 152 22.14 5.37 9.81
CA ILE A 152 22.94 5.61 8.60
C ILE A 152 22.13 5.18 7.38
N VAL A 153 21.81 6.13 6.51
CA VAL A 153 20.99 5.87 5.31
C VAL A 153 21.86 5.82 4.07
N PHE A 154 21.87 4.68 3.39
CA PHE A 154 22.62 4.50 2.16
C PHE A 154 21.82 4.90 0.93
N THR A 155 22.47 5.61 0.01
CA THR A 155 21.92 5.92 -1.31
C THR A 155 22.83 5.36 -2.39
N SER A 156 22.22 4.85 -3.46
CA SER A 156 22.91 4.46 -4.69
C SER A 156 23.41 5.72 -5.39
N GLY A 157 24.64 6.12 -5.08
CA GLY A 157 25.28 7.28 -5.71
C GLY A 157 25.49 7.05 -7.22
N THR A 158 25.56 8.14 -7.99
CA THR A 158 25.90 8.11 -9.43
C THR A 158 27.29 7.54 -9.72
N THR A 159 28.13 7.37 -8.69
CA THR A 159 29.51 6.86 -8.77
C THR A 159 29.64 5.34 -8.63
N GLY A 160 28.55 4.60 -8.39
CA GLY A 160 28.57 3.14 -8.18
C GLY A 160 28.92 2.69 -6.75
N ASP A 161 29.75 3.45 -6.01
CA ASP A 161 30.01 3.21 -4.59
C ASP A 161 28.90 3.80 -3.67
N PRO A 162 28.27 2.98 -2.80
CA PRO A 162 27.21 3.44 -1.90
C PRO A 162 27.70 4.46 -0.87
N LYS A 163 26.97 5.58 -0.72
CA LYS A 163 27.26 6.60 0.30
C LYS A 163 26.25 6.52 1.44
N GLY A 164 26.74 6.41 2.68
CA GLY A 164 25.93 6.35 3.89
C GLY A 164 25.88 7.72 4.55
N THR A 165 24.71 8.33 4.61
CA THR A 165 24.51 9.62 5.30
C THR A 165 24.33 9.36 6.78
N VAL A 166 25.09 10.03 7.64
CA VAL A 166 25.00 9.89 9.10
C VAL A 166 23.96 10.87 9.64
N LEU A 167 22.89 10.37 10.24
CA LEU A 167 21.81 11.20 10.79
C LEU A 167 21.74 11.06 12.30
N SER A 168 21.79 12.20 13.00
CA SER A 168 21.55 12.25 14.45
C SER A 168 20.06 12.32 14.77
N HIS A 169 19.71 12.02 16.01
CA HIS A 169 18.35 12.23 16.50
C HIS A 169 17.89 13.68 16.30
N ARG A 170 18.75 14.66 16.60
CA ARG A 170 18.49 16.09 16.42
C ARG A 170 18.16 16.41 14.97
N ASN A 171 18.88 15.84 14.01
CA ASN A 171 18.65 16.13 12.59
C ASN A 171 17.23 15.74 12.16
N ILE A 172 16.81 14.52 12.50
CA ILE A 172 15.51 13.98 12.09
C ILE A 172 14.39 14.70 12.84
N VAL A 173 14.51 14.83 14.16
CA VAL A 173 13.49 15.50 15.00
C VAL A 173 13.29 16.95 14.59
N ALA A 174 14.38 17.69 14.33
CA ALA A 174 14.29 19.06 13.85
C ALA A 174 13.53 19.14 12.51
N ASN A 175 13.76 18.21 11.58
CA ASN A 175 13.03 18.20 10.32
C ASN A 175 11.55 17.82 10.48
N VAL A 176 11.22 16.90 11.38
CA VAL A 176 9.82 16.56 11.73
C VAL A 176 9.08 17.79 12.27
N ILE A 177 9.72 18.55 13.17
CA ILE A 177 9.18 19.81 13.71
C ILE A 177 9.00 20.84 12.59
N SER A 178 9.99 21.01 11.72
CA SER A 178 9.92 21.89 10.55
C SER A 178 8.78 21.51 9.60
N ALA A 179 8.57 20.21 9.39
CA ALA A 179 7.53 19.66 8.52
C ALA A 179 6.12 19.78 9.12
N ALA A 180 5.98 20.01 10.43
CA ALA A 180 4.67 20.18 11.09
C ALA A 180 3.85 21.35 10.54
N ALA A 181 4.50 22.36 9.94
CA ALA A 181 3.83 23.49 9.30
C ALA A 181 3.27 23.17 7.90
N ILE A 182 3.67 22.06 7.27
CA ILE A 182 3.23 21.69 5.92
C ILE A 182 1.73 21.35 5.93
N VAL A 183 1.30 20.58 6.93
CA VAL A 183 -0.09 20.17 7.13
C VAL A 183 -0.60 20.73 8.47
N PRO A 184 -1.60 21.62 8.46
CA PRO A 184 -2.15 22.20 9.67
C PRO A 184 -2.63 21.15 10.69
N PRO A 185 -2.48 21.39 12.01
CA PRO A 185 -2.85 20.41 13.05
C PRO A 185 -4.31 19.97 13.05
N ASN A 186 -5.22 20.78 12.49
CA ASN A 186 -6.65 20.47 12.38
C ASN A 186 -6.99 19.55 11.20
N VAL A 187 -6.02 19.24 10.33
CA VAL A 187 -6.19 18.27 9.24
C VAL A 187 -5.82 16.88 9.79
N PRO A 188 -6.79 15.94 9.92
CA PRO A 188 -6.48 14.62 10.44
C PRO A 188 -5.48 13.89 9.53
N MET A 189 -4.50 13.21 10.13
CA MET A 189 -3.45 12.46 9.40
C MET A 189 -3.64 10.96 9.59
N HIS A 190 -4.53 10.36 8.80
CA HIS A 190 -4.62 8.92 8.62
C HIS A 190 -3.90 8.57 7.33
N LEU A 191 -2.64 8.16 7.44
CA LEU A 191 -1.77 7.91 6.29
C LEU A 191 -1.68 6.42 6.03
N LEU A 192 -1.67 6.04 4.77
CA LEU A 192 -1.34 4.68 4.35
C LEU A 192 0.13 4.68 3.91
N SER A 193 0.94 3.82 4.53
CA SER A 193 2.37 3.71 4.27
C SER A 193 2.60 3.06 2.92
N ILE A 194 3.04 3.85 1.94
CA ILE A 194 3.29 3.40 0.55
C ILE A 194 4.73 3.65 0.06
N LEU A 195 5.61 4.18 0.90
CA LEU A 195 7.02 4.27 0.55
C LEU A 195 7.81 3.40 1.51
N PRO A 196 8.88 2.72 1.09
CA PRO A 196 9.69 1.91 2.00
C PRO A 196 10.26 2.72 3.17
N LEU A 197 10.28 2.15 4.38
CA LEU A 197 10.87 2.77 5.58
C LEU A 197 12.40 2.96 5.48
N SER A 198 13.05 2.39 4.46
CA SER A 198 14.44 2.72 4.10
C SER A 198 14.61 4.12 3.52
N HIS A 199 13.51 4.79 3.13
CA HIS A 199 13.54 6.16 2.64
C HIS A 199 13.21 7.17 3.74
N MET A 200 14.07 8.19 3.87
CA MET A 200 13.89 9.27 4.85
C MET A 200 12.56 10.02 4.70
N LEU A 201 12.00 10.09 3.49
CA LEU A 201 10.71 10.74 3.26
C LEU A 201 9.58 9.99 3.98
N GLU A 202 9.55 8.66 3.88
CA GLU A 202 8.57 7.86 4.62
C GLU A 202 8.80 7.96 6.13
N GLN A 203 10.05 7.83 6.58
CA GLN A 203 10.33 7.90 8.02
C GLN A 203 9.90 9.25 8.61
N THR A 204 10.30 10.36 7.99
CA THR A 204 10.07 11.71 8.53
C THR A 204 8.62 12.14 8.38
N VAL A 205 8.05 11.99 7.18
CA VAL A 205 6.73 12.53 6.82
C VAL A 205 5.63 11.49 6.94
N GLY A 206 5.92 10.23 6.63
CA GLY A 206 4.96 9.11 6.69
C GLY A 206 4.80 8.50 8.09
N LEU A 207 5.82 8.57 8.94
CA LEU A 207 5.83 7.97 10.27
C LEU A 207 5.92 9.00 11.42
N TYR A 208 7.01 9.77 11.49
CA TYR A 208 7.27 10.64 12.64
C TYR A 208 6.37 11.89 12.67
N LEU A 209 5.99 12.44 11.52
CA LEU A 209 5.08 13.57 11.45
C LEU A 209 3.66 13.22 11.96
N PRO A 210 3.02 12.11 11.55
CA PRO A 210 1.79 11.62 12.20
C PRO A 210 1.97 11.37 13.70
N MET A 211 3.11 10.81 14.12
CA MET A 211 3.41 10.59 15.54
C MET A 211 3.41 11.92 16.32
N LEU A 212 4.03 12.97 15.75
CA LEU A 212 4.01 14.32 16.32
C LEU A 212 2.62 14.96 16.30
N ASN A 213 1.80 14.71 15.27
CA ASN A 213 0.50 15.36 15.08
C ASN A 213 -0.69 14.56 15.65
N GLY A 214 -0.47 13.37 16.20
CA GLY A 214 -1.53 12.50 16.74
C GLY A 214 -2.35 11.82 15.63
N GLY A 215 -1.71 11.57 14.49
CA GLY A 215 -2.24 10.79 13.39
C GLY A 215 -2.04 9.28 13.57
N THR A 216 -2.50 8.53 12.57
CA THR A 216 -2.37 7.07 12.50
C THR A 216 -1.72 6.66 11.18
N VAL A 217 -0.80 5.71 11.23
CA VAL A 217 -0.14 5.11 10.06
C VAL A 217 -0.67 3.70 9.84
N HIS A 218 -1.17 3.44 8.64
CA HIS A 218 -1.70 2.15 8.24
C HIS A 218 -0.68 1.46 7.33
N TYR A 219 -0.19 0.29 7.74
CA TYR A 219 0.63 -0.58 6.93
C TYR A 219 -0.26 -1.56 6.17
N MET A 220 0.20 -2.03 5.00
CA MET A 220 -0.51 -3.00 4.19
C MET A 220 0.41 -4.14 3.81
N SER A 221 -0.19 -5.28 3.47
CA SER A 221 0.54 -6.48 3.06
C SER A 221 0.78 -6.57 1.55
N SER A 222 0.12 -5.71 0.75
CA SER A 222 0.28 -5.73 -0.70
C SER A 222 0.09 -4.37 -1.35
N TRP A 223 0.87 -4.16 -2.40
CA TRP A 223 0.99 -2.92 -3.17
C TRP A 223 0.04 -2.84 -4.36
N GLN A 224 -0.78 -3.85 -4.57
CA GLN A 224 -1.71 -3.90 -5.69
C GLN A 224 -2.75 -2.77 -5.59
N PRO A 225 -3.05 -2.04 -6.68
CA PRO A 225 -4.03 -0.95 -6.68
C PRO A 225 -5.40 -1.30 -6.09
N PRO A 226 -6.00 -2.49 -6.36
CA PRO A 226 -7.26 -2.88 -5.72
C PRO A 226 -7.17 -2.99 -4.20
N VAL A 227 -6.03 -3.51 -3.69
CA VAL A 227 -5.75 -3.62 -2.25
C VAL A 227 -5.54 -2.23 -1.66
N ILE A 228 -4.76 -1.36 -2.31
CA ILE A 228 -4.56 0.03 -1.86
C ILE A 228 -5.91 0.75 -1.74
N LEU A 229 -6.76 0.70 -2.76
CA LEU A 229 -8.08 1.33 -2.74
C LEU A 229 -9.01 0.73 -1.67
N ARG A 230 -8.88 -0.56 -1.39
CA ARG A 230 -9.59 -1.22 -0.28
C ARG A 230 -9.10 -0.72 1.07
N GLU A 231 -7.79 -0.70 1.33
CA GLU A 231 -7.22 -0.24 2.59
C GLU A 231 -7.49 1.26 2.81
N MET A 232 -7.46 2.08 1.76
CA MET A 232 -7.90 3.47 1.80
C MET A 232 -9.35 3.63 2.27
N ARG A 233 -10.26 2.75 1.80
CA ARG A 233 -11.66 2.71 2.24
C ARG A 233 -11.80 2.21 3.66
N ARG A 234 -11.12 1.13 4.02
CA ARG A 234 -11.17 0.50 5.34
C ARG A 234 -10.72 1.46 6.44
N HIS A 235 -9.63 2.18 6.20
CA HIS A 235 -9.01 3.05 7.19
C HIS A 235 -9.39 4.53 7.06
N HIS A 236 -10.25 4.87 6.09
CA HIS A 236 -10.66 6.25 5.81
C HIS A 236 -9.47 7.21 5.68
N VAL A 237 -8.48 6.78 4.90
CA VAL A 237 -7.21 7.49 4.67
C VAL A 237 -7.47 8.93 4.24
N THR A 238 -6.76 9.87 4.87
CA THR A 238 -6.91 11.32 4.61
C THR A 238 -5.80 11.88 3.74
N GLY A 239 -4.64 11.23 3.73
CA GLY A 239 -3.53 11.60 2.85
C GLY A 239 -2.56 10.44 2.61
N LEU A 240 -1.69 10.63 1.62
CA LEU A 240 -0.68 9.65 1.20
C LEU A 240 0.65 10.37 1.00
N VAL A 241 1.76 9.75 1.42
CA VAL A 241 3.11 10.19 1.05
C VAL A 241 3.51 9.42 -0.19
N ALA A 242 3.81 10.09 -1.30
CA ALA A 242 3.92 9.43 -2.60
C ALA A 242 4.99 10.06 -3.49
N VAL A 243 5.36 9.34 -4.54
CA VAL A 243 6.14 9.87 -5.66
C VAL A 243 5.20 10.23 -6.82
N PRO A 244 5.57 11.17 -7.73
CA PRO A 244 4.73 11.57 -8.85
C PRO A 244 4.21 10.40 -9.71
N ARG A 245 5.04 9.38 -9.93
CA ARG A 245 4.66 8.18 -10.71
C ARG A 245 3.49 7.42 -10.10
N PHE A 246 3.40 7.37 -8.78
CA PHE A 246 2.29 6.73 -8.08
C PHE A 246 0.97 7.51 -8.25
N LEU A 247 1.04 8.84 -8.23
CA LEU A 247 -0.10 9.71 -8.52
C LEU A 247 -0.61 9.53 -9.95
N ASP A 248 0.30 9.39 -10.92
CA ASP A 248 -0.04 9.12 -12.32
C ASP A 248 -0.72 7.75 -12.47
N MET A 249 -0.15 6.70 -11.85
CA MET A 249 -0.74 5.36 -11.84
C MET A 249 -2.19 5.37 -11.33
N LEU A 250 -2.46 6.03 -10.20
CA LEU A 250 -3.81 6.16 -9.65
C LEU A 250 -4.74 6.96 -10.56
N MET A 251 -4.26 8.06 -11.15
CA MET A 251 -5.04 8.87 -12.09
C MET A 251 -5.46 8.05 -13.31
N ARG A 252 -4.53 7.30 -13.91
CA ARG A 252 -4.81 6.42 -15.05
C ARG A 252 -5.80 5.31 -14.72
N ALA A 253 -5.68 4.71 -13.53
CA ALA A 253 -6.65 3.72 -13.06
C ALA A 253 -8.06 4.30 -12.94
N ILE A 254 -8.19 5.55 -12.45
CA ILE A 254 -9.47 6.27 -12.38
C ILE A 254 -10.02 6.54 -13.79
N GLU A 255 -9.19 7.06 -14.70
CA GLU A 255 -9.61 7.40 -16.06
C GLU A 255 -10.04 6.15 -16.84
N SER A 256 -9.29 5.05 -16.75
CA SER A 256 -9.65 3.76 -17.33
C SER A 256 -10.96 3.23 -16.76
N GLY A 257 -11.16 3.30 -15.44
CA GLY A 257 -12.40 2.88 -14.80
C GLY A 257 -13.63 3.70 -15.22
N ILE A 258 -13.44 4.98 -15.58
CA ILE A 258 -14.49 5.85 -16.11
C ILE A 258 -14.81 5.54 -17.57
N GLU A 259 -13.79 5.23 -18.37
CA GLU A 259 -13.92 4.84 -19.76
C GLU A 259 -14.68 3.53 -19.92
N GLN A 260 -14.34 2.52 -19.11
CA GLN A 260 -15.06 1.23 -19.09
C GLN A 260 -16.55 1.38 -18.74
N ARG A 261 -16.92 2.43 -17.99
CA ARG A 261 -18.32 2.74 -17.65
C ARG A 261 -19.02 3.61 -18.70
N GLY A 262 -18.36 3.95 -19.82
CA GLY A 262 -18.88 4.82 -20.87
C GLY A 262 -19.15 6.26 -20.39
N ALA A 263 -18.43 6.73 -19.37
CA ALA A 263 -18.72 7.98 -18.68
C ALA A 263 -17.76 9.14 -19.04
N SER A 264 -16.84 8.95 -19.99
CA SER A 264 -15.75 9.89 -20.32
C SER A 264 -16.23 11.30 -20.65
N ALA A 265 -17.26 11.45 -21.50
CA ALA A 265 -17.79 12.77 -21.86
C ALA A 265 -18.44 13.53 -20.68
N ARG A 266 -19.00 12.79 -19.71
CA ARG A 266 -19.56 13.39 -18.49
C ARG A 266 -18.44 13.80 -17.53
N PHE A 267 -17.38 12.99 -17.44
CA PHE A 267 -16.22 13.26 -16.62
C PHE A 267 -15.43 14.48 -17.12
N ALA A 268 -15.21 14.59 -18.44
CA ALA A 268 -14.58 15.76 -19.05
C ALA A 268 -15.33 17.05 -18.71
N ARG A 269 -16.66 17.08 -18.94
CA ARG A 269 -17.50 18.23 -18.56
C ARG A 269 -17.43 18.56 -17.07
N ALA A 270 -17.42 17.55 -16.20
CA ALA A 270 -17.29 17.75 -14.76
C ALA A 270 -15.92 18.36 -14.40
N ARG A 271 -14.83 17.93 -15.05
CA ARG A 271 -13.49 18.51 -14.88
C ARG A 271 -13.48 19.98 -15.30
N ASP A 272 -14.05 20.31 -16.46
CA ASP A 272 -14.12 21.69 -16.95
C ASP A 272 -14.86 22.61 -15.97
N ILE A 273 -16.02 22.18 -15.46
CA ILE A 273 -16.79 22.92 -14.45
C ILE A 273 -15.95 23.08 -13.17
N SER A 274 -15.28 22.02 -12.73
CA SER A 274 -14.59 22.00 -11.44
C SER A 274 -13.40 22.96 -11.36
N ARG A 275 -12.74 23.29 -12.48
CA ARG A 275 -11.61 24.23 -12.51
C ARG A 275 -11.96 25.60 -11.90
N HIS A 276 -13.21 26.04 -12.06
CA HIS A 276 -13.71 27.31 -11.55
C HIS A 276 -14.36 27.23 -10.15
N LEU A 277 -14.44 26.03 -9.56
CA LEU A 277 -15.09 25.82 -8.27
C LEU A 277 -14.07 25.80 -7.12
N PRO A 278 -14.43 26.26 -5.90
CA PRO A 278 -13.67 26.00 -4.70
C PRO A 278 -13.52 24.50 -4.42
N ILE A 279 -12.42 24.09 -3.78
CA ILE A 279 -12.07 22.66 -3.60
C ILE A 279 -13.16 21.84 -2.89
N ALA A 280 -13.90 22.44 -1.96
CA ALA A 280 -15.01 21.77 -1.27
C ALA A 280 -16.16 21.41 -2.24
N MET A 281 -16.45 22.29 -3.19
CA MET A 281 -17.46 22.04 -4.23
C MET A 281 -16.96 21.03 -5.27
N ARG A 282 -15.67 21.06 -5.63
CA ARG A 282 -15.04 20.02 -6.47
C ARG A 282 -15.21 18.63 -5.85
N ARG A 283 -14.93 18.52 -4.55
CA ARG A 283 -15.13 17.28 -3.78
C ARG A 283 -16.57 16.79 -3.80
N HIS A 284 -17.55 17.71 -3.71
CA HIS A 284 -18.96 17.35 -3.80
C HIS A 284 -19.34 16.87 -5.21
N LEU A 285 -18.85 17.54 -6.26
CA LEU A 285 -19.06 17.16 -7.66
C LEU A 285 -18.54 15.74 -7.93
N PHE A 286 -17.34 15.42 -7.43
CA PHE A 286 -16.72 14.11 -7.54
C PHE A 286 -17.01 13.17 -6.36
N ARG A 287 -18.13 13.36 -5.63
CA ARG A 287 -18.45 12.55 -4.44
C ARG A 287 -18.44 11.03 -4.67
N GLY A 288 -18.80 10.59 -5.88
CA GLY A 288 -18.77 9.17 -6.25
C GLY A 288 -17.34 8.63 -6.26
N LEU A 289 -16.45 9.34 -6.97
CA LEU A 289 -15.02 9.04 -6.99
C LEU A 289 -14.40 9.11 -5.59
N HIS A 290 -14.73 10.15 -4.82
CA HIS A 290 -14.24 10.27 -3.44
C HIS A 290 -14.66 9.08 -2.58
N ARG A 291 -15.88 8.54 -2.75
CA ARG A 291 -16.29 7.30 -2.03
C ARG A 291 -15.48 6.08 -2.45
N GLU A 292 -15.12 5.96 -3.74
CA GLU A 292 -14.24 4.90 -4.23
C GLU A 292 -12.83 5.02 -3.63
N LEU A 293 -12.33 6.26 -3.44
CA LEU A 293 -11.04 6.58 -2.80
C LEU A 293 -11.08 6.63 -1.26
N GLY A 294 -12.10 6.06 -0.61
CA GLY A 294 -12.20 5.99 0.86
C GLY A 294 -12.93 7.15 1.57
N GLY A 295 -13.42 8.11 0.81
CA GLY A 295 -14.34 9.16 1.25
C GLY A 295 -13.69 10.31 1.97
N ARG A 296 -12.42 10.17 2.41
CA ARG A 296 -11.68 11.16 3.22
C ARG A 296 -10.36 11.63 2.62
N LEU A 297 -9.85 11.01 1.56
CA LEU A 297 -8.61 11.42 0.90
C LEU A 297 -8.69 12.90 0.51
N SER A 298 -7.74 13.72 0.98
CA SER A 298 -7.77 15.17 0.84
C SER A 298 -6.46 15.79 0.38
N PHE A 299 -5.33 15.10 0.56
CA PHE A 299 -4.03 15.57 0.10
C PHE A 299 -3.05 14.44 -0.24
N PHE A 300 -2.06 14.75 -1.07
CA PHE A 300 -0.83 13.97 -1.25
C PHE A 300 0.36 14.80 -0.78
N LEU A 301 1.29 14.18 -0.04
CA LEU A 301 2.62 14.71 0.22
C LEU A 301 3.56 14.10 -0.82
N CYS A 302 3.90 14.87 -1.84
CA CYS A 302 4.59 14.39 -3.03
C CYS A 302 6.06 14.82 -3.01
N GLY A 303 6.98 13.87 -3.16
CA GLY A 303 8.42 14.18 -3.18
C GLY A 303 9.26 13.10 -3.88
N GLY A 304 10.57 13.29 -3.84
CA GLY A 304 11.55 12.34 -4.41
C GLY A 304 11.82 12.49 -5.91
N ALA A 305 10.92 13.12 -6.66
CA ALA A 305 11.08 13.51 -8.07
C ALA A 305 10.27 14.77 -8.38
N SER A 306 10.57 15.44 -9.50
CA SER A 306 9.81 16.60 -9.98
C SER A 306 8.37 16.20 -10.33
N LEU A 307 7.39 16.98 -9.87
CA LEU A 307 5.98 16.76 -10.16
C LEU A 307 5.61 17.49 -11.47
N PRO A 308 5.12 16.79 -12.50
CA PRO A 308 4.56 17.46 -13.67
C PRO A 308 3.37 18.36 -13.28
N PRO A 309 3.38 19.67 -13.64
CA PRO A 309 2.30 20.59 -13.25
C PRO A 309 0.91 20.09 -13.65
N ALA A 310 0.79 19.52 -14.86
CA ALA A 310 -0.46 18.96 -15.36
C ALA A 310 -1.02 17.83 -14.48
N LEU A 311 -0.15 17.01 -13.88
CA LEU A 311 -0.57 15.93 -12.97
C LEU A 311 -1.08 16.51 -11.64
N GLY A 312 -0.40 17.52 -11.11
CA GLY A 312 -0.85 18.27 -9.93
C GLY A 312 -2.22 18.91 -10.14
N GLU A 313 -2.38 19.62 -11.27
CA GLU A 313 -3.65 20.25 -11.66
C GLU A 313 -4.79 19.24 -11.82
N ALA A 314 -4.51 18.08 -12.42
CA ALA A 314 -5.50 17.03 -12.59
C ALA A 314 -6.05 16.54 -11.25
N TRP A 315 -5.19 16.32 -10.24
CA TRP A 315 -5.62 15.94 -8.90
C TRP A 315 -6.36 17.07 -8.16
N GLU A 316 -5.88 18.31 -8.26
CA GLU A 316 -6.56 19.47 -7.66
C GLU A 316 -7.94 19.73 -8.25
N THR A 317 -8.11 19.46 -9.55
CA THR A 317 -9.40 19.49 -10.27
C THR A 317 -10.38 18.49 -9.66
N LEU A 318 -9.92 17.30 -9.25
CA LEU A 318 -10.73 16.29 -8.57
C LEU A 318 -11.00 16.60 -7.09
N GLY A 319 -10.43 17.69 -6.56
CA GLY A 319 -10.61 18.12 -5.18
C GLY A 319 -9.68 17.43 -4.17
N VAL A 320 -8.50 16.99 -4.63
CA VAL A 320 -7.41 16.46 -3.78
C VAL A 320 -6.20 17.36 -3.94
N ARG A 321 -5.63 17.87 -2.84
CA ARG A 321 -4.47 18.76 -2.89
C ARG A 321 -3.19 17.97 -3.16
N VAL A 322 -2.24 18.54 -3.89
CA VAL A 322 -0.90 17.96 -4.05
C VAL A 322 0.13 18.91 -3.43
N LEU A 323 0.85 18.41 -2.44
CA LEU A 323 1.85 19.14 -1.67
C LEU A 323 3.21 18.70 -2.16
N GLU A 324 3.71 19.36 -3.20
CA GLU A 324 5.04 19.10 -3.72
C GLU A 324 6.10 19.61 -2.73
N GLY A 325 7.04 18.73 -2.38
CA GLY A 325 8.16 19.02 -1.49
C GLY A 325 9.47 18.47 -2.04
N TYR A 326 10.56 19.11 -1.63
CA TYR A 326 11.90 18.80 -2.09
C TYR A 326 12.88 18.70 -0.93
N GLY A 327 13.85 17.81 -1.13
CA GLY A 327 15.08 17.79 -0.37
C GLY A 327 15.84 16.50 -0.62
N SER A 328 16.73 16.14 0.30
CA SER A 328 17.65 15.02 0.16
C SER A 328 17.90 14.34 1.50
N THR A 329 18.40 13.10 1.47
CA THR A 329 18.72 12.33 2.69
C THR A 329 19.63 13.11 3.64
N GLU A 330 20.58 13.88 3.10
CA GLU A 330 21.52 14.72 3.85
C GLU A 330 20.85 15.86 4.64
N CYS A 331 19.59 16.17 4.35
CA CYS A 331 18.79 17.20 5.02
C CYS A 331 17.59 16.62 5.79
N SER A 332 17.59 15.32 6.06
CA SER A 332 16.67 14.61 6.95
C SER A 332 15.13 14.70 6.75
N PRO A 333 14.54 14.63 5.54
CA PRO A 333 15.02 14.92 4.20
C PRO A 333 14.50 16.25 3.62
N VAL A 334 13.57 16.96 4.28
CA VAL A 334 12.79 18.04 3.66
C VAL A 334 13.52 19.38 3.78
N ILE A 335 13.72 20.07 2.66
CA ILE A 335 14.34 21.41 2.60
C ILE A 335 13.28 22.48 2.35
N ALA A 336 12.40 22.25 1.39
CA ALA A 336 11.34 23.17 1.01
C ALA A 336 10.07 22.40 0.63
N SER A 337 8.90 23.00 0.85
CA SER A 337 7.64 22.40 0.46
C SER A 337 6.53 23.42 0.24
N ASN A 338 5.59 23.06 -0.64
CA ASN A 338 4.26 23.64 -0.66
C ASN A 338 3.48 23.24 0.59
N THR A 339 2.66 24.15 1.10
CA THR A 339 1.86 23.91 2.31
C THR A 339 0.40 23.62 1.96
N TYR A 340 -0.36 23.09 2.91
CA TYR A 340 -1.78 22.80 2.72
C TYR A 340 -2.58 24.00 2.23
N GLU A 341 -2.20 25.20 2.66
CA GLU A 341 -2.88 26.45 2.34
C GLU A 341 -2.32 27.10 1.07
N LYS A 342 -0.99 27.18 0.94
CA LYS A 342 -0.29 27.85 -0.17
C LYS A 342 0.46 26.84 -1.03
N ARG A 343 -0.01 26.70 -2.28
CA ARG A 343 0.49 25.73 -3.26
C ARG A 343 0.78 26.44 -4.58
N TYR A 344 1.97 26.21 -5.11
CA TYR A 344 2.49 26.76 -6.35
C TYR A 344 2.96 25.57 -7.18
N LEU A 345 2.08 25.05 -8.06
CA LEU A 345 2.34 23.84 -8.84
C LEU A 345 3.55 24.03 -9.77
N GLY A 346 4.40 23.01 -9.86
CA GLY A 346 5.65 23.09 -10.62
C GLY A 346 6.79 23.80 -9.88
N THR A 347 6.62 24.07 -8.59
CA THR A 347 7.64 24.66 -7.72
C THR A 347 7.74 23.83 -6.45
N ILE A 348 8.87 23.92 -5.76
CA ILE A 348 9.08 23.22 -4.48
C ILE A 348 8.59 24.05 -3.28
N GLY A 349 7.93 25.18 -3.54
CA GLY A 349 7.38 26.06 -2.52
C GLY A 349 8.45 26.88 -1.80
N ARG A 350 8.30 27.02 -0.48
CA ARG A 350 9.21 27.81 0.38
C ARG A 350 10.04 26.90 1.27
N PRO A 351 11.20 27.37 1.78
CA PRO A 351 11.94 26.64 2.80
C PRO A 351 11.03 26.30 3.98
N VAL A 352 11.17 25.07 4.52
CA VAL A 352 10.46 24.70 5.74
C VAL A 352 11.01 25.50 6.92
N ALA A 353 10.26 25.58 8.03
CA ALA A 353 10.68 26.33 9.20
C ALA A 353 12.08 25.89 9.66
N ASN A 354 12.89 26.83 10.17
CA ASN A 354 14.25 26.57 10.66
C ASN A 354 15.25 26.04 9.61
N VAL A 355 14.89 26.03 8.32
CA VAL A 355 15.80 25.72 7.21
C VAL A 355 16.03 26.98 6.39
N GLU A 356 17.28 27.36 6.28
CA GLU A 356 17.73 28.46 5.42
C GLU A 356 18.20 27.91 4.09
N VAL A 357 17.91 28.65 3.03
CA VAL A 357 18.43 28.35 1.70
C VAL A 357 19.05 29.59 1.07
N LYS A 358 20.00 29.38 0.16
CA LYS A 358 20.53 30.41 -0.73
C LYS A 358 21.05 29.77 -2.01
N LEU A 359 21.29 30.59 -3.02
CA LEU A 359 21.98 30.16 -4.23
C LEU A 359 23.49 30.41 -4.12
N SER A 360 24.29 29.52 -4.70
CA SER A 360 25.72 29.74 -4.93
C SER A 360 25.96 30.56 -6.21
N ASP A 361 27.22 30.86 -6.52
CA ASP A 361 27.60 31.54 -7.78
C ASP A 361 27.28 30.73 -9.05
N GLU A 362 27.04 29.41 -8.92
CA GLU A 362 26.59 28.53 -10.02
C GLU A 362 25.07 28.25 -9.96
N ASP A 363 24.30 29.09 -9.26
CA ASP A 363 22.85 28.93 -9.04
C ASP A 363 22.47 27.61 -8.32
N GLU A 364 23.45 26.98 -7.66
CA GLU A 364 23.23 25.76 -6.87
C GLU A 364 22.47 26.10 -5.59
N LEU A 365 21.39 25.37 -5.31
CA LEU A 365 20.67 25.49 -4.05
C LEU A 365 21.53 24.95 -2.90
N LEU A 366 21.83 25.82 -1.95
CA LEU A 366 22.50 25.48 -0.70
C LEU A 366 21.48 25.49 0.44
N ALA A 367 21.58 24.53 1.35
CA ALA A 367 20.70 24.43 2.52
C ALA A 367 21.50 24.47 3.83
N ARG A 368 20.94 25.12 4.86
CA ARG A 368 21.51 25.15 6.21
C ARG A 368 20.40 25.03 7.24
N GLY A 369 20.61 24.24 8.27
CA GLY A 369 19.66 24.10 9.36
C GLY A 369 20.03 22.95 10.29
N PRO A 370 19.33 22.82 11.42
CA PRO A 370 19.54 21.72 12.37
C PRO A 370 19.24 20.33 11.77
N ASN A 371 18.50 20.28 10.65
CA ASN A 371 18.19 19.06 9.91
C ASN A 371 19.34 18.54 9.02
N VAL A 372 20.39 19.34 8.80
CA VAL A 372 21.51 18.97 7.93
C VAL A 372 22.44 17.99 8.66
N SER A 373 22.75 16.89 7.98
CA SER A 373 23.65 15.83 8.44
C SER A 373 25.05 16.36 8.77
N SER A 374 25.76 15.66 9.65
CA SER A 374 27.17 15.93 9.94
C SER A 374 28.13 15.43 8.85
N GLY A 375 27.67 14.56 7.94
CA GLY A 375 28.52 14.03 6.88
C GLY A 375 28.19 12.61 6.44
N TYR A 376 29.12 12.04 5.67
CA TYR A 376 29.04 10.67 5.19
C TYR A 376 29.88 9.71 6.04
N TRP A 377 29.37 8.51 6.24
CA TRP A 377 30.01 7.46 7.02
C TRP A 377 31.35 7.06 6.40
N ARG A 378 32.43 7.32 7.14
CA ARG A 378 33.83 7.00 6.76
C ARG A 378 34.22 7.52 5.37
N ASP A 379 33.69 8.67 4.97
CA ASP A 379 34.04 9.34 3.70
C ASP A 379 34.28 10.83 3.94
N GLU A 380 35.41 11.15 4.57
CA GLU A 380 35.82 12.51 4.92
C GLU A 380 35.99 13.39 3.67
N LYS A 381 36.49 12.82 2.58
CA LYS A 381 36.70 13.53 1.32
C LYS A 381 35.39 14.02 0.73
N ARG A 382 34.39 13.14 0.60
CA ARG A 382 33.07 13.53 0.09
C ARG A 382 32.33 14.43 1.09
N THR A 383 32.54 14.22 2.39
CA THR A 383 31.99 15.08 3.43
C THR A 383 32.47 16.52 3.28
N ALA A 384 33.78 16.74 3.18
CA ALA A 384 34.35 18.07 2.99
C ALA A 384 33.92 18.74 1.65
N GLN A 385 33.57 17.94 0.64
CA GLN A 385 33.08 18.44 -0.65
C GLN A 385 31.60 18.86 -0.61
N SER A 386 30.76 18.15 0.16
CA SER A 386 29.31 18.40 0.21
C SER A 386 28.88 19.31 1.37
N PHE A 387 29.61 19.29 2.49
CA PHE A 387 29.28 20.05 3.70
C PHE A 387 30.33 21.14 3.92
N LEU A 388 29.94 22.37 3.61
CA LEU A 388 30.80 23.54 3.60
C LEU A 388 30.95 24.15 5.01
N PRO A 389 32.03 24.93 5.25
CA PRO A 389 32.16 25.74 6.46
C PRO A 389 30.93 26.64 6.69
N GLY A 390 30.53 26.79 7.96
CA GLY A 390 29.34 27.56 8.33
C GLY A 390 28.01 26.80 8.21
N GLY A 391 28.06 25.47 8.00
CA GLY A 391 26.90 24.58 8.06
C GLY A 391 26.07 24.50 6.77
N TRP A 392 26.61 24.98 5.65
CA TRP A 392 25.92 24.94 4.36
C TRP A 392 26.16 23.61 3.64
N PHE A 393 25.09 22.97 3.19
CA PHE A 393 25.12 21.76 2.38
C PHE A 393 24.86 22.08 0.90
N ARG A 394 25.66 21.45 0.04
CA ARG A 394 25.55 21.50 -1.42
C ARG A 394 24.59 20.43 -1.93
N THR A 395 23.42 20.84 -2.40
CA THR A 395 22.40 19.89 -2.91
C THR A 395 22.80 19.26 -4.24
N GLY A 396 23.64 19.94 -5.03
CA GLY A 396 23.95 19.60 -6.41
C GLY A 396 22.85 19.98 -7.40
N ASP A 397 21.73 20.56 -6.93
CA ASP A 397 20.57 20.93 -7.73
C ASP A 397 20.55 22.44 -7.97
N VAL A 398 20.21 22.84 -9.20
CA VAL A 398 20.17 24.23 -9.65
C VAL A 398 18.76 24.74 -9.46
N ALA A 399 18.62 25.96 -8.94
CA ALA A 399 17.34 26.53 -8.59
C ALA A 399 17.26 28.02 -8.89
N VAL A 400 16.03 28.52 -9.00
CA VAL A 400 15.70 29.94 -9.02
C VAL A 400 14.83 30.24 -7.80
N ILE A 401 15.09 31.37 -7.15
CA ILE A 401 14.27 31.90 -6.05
C ILE A 401 13.64 33.20 -6.53
N ASP A 402 12.32 33.28 -6.54
CA ASP A 402 11.61 34.49 -6.95
C ASP A 402 11.53 35.54 -5.83
N ALA A 403 10.94 36.71 -6.14
CA ALA A 403 10.79 37.81 -5.18
C ALA A 403 9.90 37.46 -3.97
N ASP A 404 9.02 36.48 -4.11
CA ASP A 404 8.15 35.97 -3.04
C ASP A 404 8.80 34.82 -2.25
N GLY A 405 10.06 34.48 -2.55
CA GLY A 405 10.82 33.40 -1.93
C GLY A 405 10.35 32.00 -2.33
N ILE A 406 9.61 31.87 -3.43
CA ILE A 406 9.22 30.58 -4.01
C ILE A 406 10.40 30.04 -4.82
N ILE A 407 10.66 28.74 -4.65
CA ILE A 407 11.82 28.07 -5.21
C ILE A 407 11.38 27.12 -6.31
N THR A 408 12.06 27.16 -7.45
CA THR A 408 11.88 26.21 -8.56
C THR A 408 13.20 25.55 -8.87
N ILE A 409 13.22 24.21 -8.89
CA ILE A 409 14.39 23.44 -9.35
C ILE A 409 14.38 23.44 -10.87
N THR A 410 15.46 23.94 -11.47
CA THR A 410 15.61 24.03 -12.93
C THR A 410 16.55 22.96 -13.50
N GLY A 411 17.33 22.30 -12.65
CA GLY A 411 18.20 21.22 -13.11
C GLY A 411 19.11 20.68 -12.03
N ARG A 412 20.11 19.92 -12.46
CA ARG A 412 21.13 19.32 -11.61
C ARG A 412 22.51 19.56 -12.19
N LEU A 413 23.46 20.05 -11.38
CA LEU A 413 24.82 20.35 -11.84
C LEU A 413 25.50 19.12 -12.44
N GLY A 414 25.26 17.93 -11.85
CA GLY A 414 25.81 16.67 -12.34
C GLY A 414 25.19 16.15 -13.64
N ASP A 415 23.99 16.64 -14.01
CA ASP A 415 23.30 16.27 -15.25
C ASP A 415 23.47 17.32 -16.36
N ARG A 416 24.17 18.43 -16.06
CA ARG A 416 24.46 19.52 -17.00
C ARG A 416 25.33 19.02 -18.15
N ILE A 417 24.80 19.07 -19.36
CA ILE A 417 25.58 18.80 -20.58
C ILE A 417 26.39 20.05 -20.91
N VAL A 418 27.70 19.90 -20.99
CA VAL A 418 28.59 20.94 -21.51
C VAL A 418 28.90 20.59 -22.95
N LEU A 419 28.41 21.41 -23.88
CA LEU A 419 28.67 21.21 -25.30
C LEU A 419 30.12 21.59 -25.64
N PRO A 420 30.69 21.08 -26.75
CA PRO A 420 32.02 21.47 -27.21
C PRO A 420 32.21 22.98 -27.43
N SER A 421 31.10 23.72 -27.60
CA SER A 421 31.07 25.19 -27.65
C SER A 421 31.29 25.88 -26.30
N GLY A 422 31.36 25.12 -25.20
CA GLY A 422 31.40 25.64 -23.82
C GLY A 422 30.03 26.02 -23.25
N GLN A 423 28.96 25.96 -24.06
CA GLN A 423 27.60 26.24 -23.61
C GLN A 423 27.07 25.11 -22.74
N LYS A 424 26.40 25.49 -21.64
CA LYS A 424 25.84 24.59 -20.64
C LYS A 424 24.34 24.43 -20.88
N VAL A 425 23.88 23.19 -20.92
CA VAL A 425 22.49 22.85 -21.24
C VAL A 425 21.98 21.85 -20.20
N PHE A 426 20.77 22.10 -19.68
CA PHE A 426 20.08 21.14 -18.81
C PHE A 426 19.17 20.24 -19.66
N PRO A 427 19.37 18.91 -19.63
CA PRO A 427 18.54 17.98 -20.40
C PRO A 427 17.05 18.09 -20.09
N ALA A 428 16.70 18.34 -18.82
CA ALA A 428 15.32 18.35 -18.35
C ALA A 428 14.45 19.41 -19.07
N ASP A 429 14.99 20.62 -19.31
CA ASP A 429 14.30 21.70 -20.03
C ASP A 429 13.94 21.26 -21.45
N ILE A 430 14.86 20.56 -22.11
CA ILE A 430 14.66 20.05 -23.45
C ILE A 430 13.64 18.90 -23.43
N GLU A 431 13.82 17.95 -22.52
CA GLU A 431 12.92 16.80 -22.33
C GLU A 431 11.46 17.24 -22.12
N GLU A 432 11.23 18.36 -21.42
CA GLU A 432 9.90 18.95 -21.21
C GLU A 432 9.26 19.43 -22.51
N GLU A 433 10.00 20.15 -23.36
CA GLU A 433 9.47 20.61 -24.66
C GLU A 433 9.11 19.42 -25.57
N PHE A 434 9.87 18.33 -25.52
CA PHE A 434 9.48 17.09 -26.22
C PHE A 434 8.19 16.49 -25.63
N ARG A 435 8.03 16.47 -24.30
CA ARG A 435 6.84 15.89 -23.63
C ARG A 435 5.55 16.69 -23.85
N LYS A 436 5.62 17.94 -24.29
CA LYS A 436 4.45 18.73 -24.69
C LYS A 436 3.86 18.31 -26.03
N LEU A 437 4.61 17.59 -26.86
CA LEU A 437 4.17 17.18 -28.18
C LEU A 437 3.25 15.95 -28.09
N PRO A 438 2.10 15.93 -28.78
CA PRO A 438 1.09 14.87 -28.65
C PRO A 438 1.58 13.50 -29.14
N GLU A 439 2.59 13.45 -30.02
CA GLU A 439 3.17 12.19 -30.49
C GLU A 439 4.14 11.55 -29.49
N VAL A 440 4.68 12.32 -28.54
CA VAL A 440 5.77 11.91 -27.65
C VAL A 440 5.22 11.44 -26.31
N ARG A 441 5.43 10.16 -26.00
CA ARG A 441 5.08 9.57 -24.71
C ARG A 441 6.09 9.92 -23.62
N ASP A 442 7.39 9.89 -23.96
CA ASP A 442 8.47 10.24 -23.05
C ASP A 442 9.75 10.58 -23.83
N CYS A 443 10.68 11.32 -23.23
CA CYS A 443 11.93 11.72 -23.86
C CYS A 443 13.08 11.84 -22.85
N VAL A 444 14.28 11.40 -23.26
CA VAL A 444 15.53 11.58 -22.52
C VAL A 444 16.55 12.26 -23.40
N VAL A 445 17.17 13.32 -22.91
CA VAL A 445 18.17 14.10 -23.66
C VAL A 445 19.57 13.79 -23.13
N LEU A 446 20.49 13.54 -24.06
CA LEU A 446 21.82 13.02 -23.78
C LEU A 446 22.88 13.77 -24.60
N ALA A 447 24.12 13.73 -24.13
CA ALA A 447 25.28 14.06 -24.94
C ALA A 447 25.76 12.79 -25.65
N LEU A 448 25.67 12.76 -26.98
CA LEU A 448 26.16 11.65 -27.79
C LEU A 448 27.09 12.17 -28.88
N ALA A 449 28.24 11.52 -29.03
CA ALA A 449 29.15 11.79 -30.12
C ALA A 449 28.50 11.45 -31.47
N ASP A 450 28.62 12.36 -32.42
CA ASP A 450 28.27 12.13 -33.82
C ASP A 450 29.31 11.24 -34.53
N ALA A 451 29.09 10.94 -35.81
CA ALA A 451 30.01 10.09 -36.60
C ALA A 451 31.45 10.67 -36.74
N LYS A 452 31.65 11.94 -36.37
CA LYS A 452 32.96 12.62 -36.36
C LYS A 452 33.54 12.74 -34.95
N GLY A 453 32.91 12.12 -33.95
CA GLY A 453 33.35 12.13 -32.56
C GLY A 453 32.96 13.39 -31.79
N ILE A 454 32.14 14.28 -32.36
CA ILE A 454 31.75 15.55 -31.71
C ILE A 454 30.49 15.31 -30.87
N GLU A 455 30.54 15.57 -29.57
CA GLU A 455 29.38 15.46 -28.69
C GLU A 455 28.31 16.52 -29.04
N ARG A 456 27.09 16.04 -29.30
CA ARG A 456 25.92 16.88 -29.57
C ARG A 456 24.74 16.43 -28.73
N LEU A 457 23.78 17.34 -28.56
CA LEU A 457 22.50 17.02 -27.93
C LEU A 457 21.75 16.00 -28.78
N HIS A 458 21.37 14.90 -28.15
CA HIS A 458 20.67 13.79 -28.78
C HIS A 458 19.45 13.40 -27.95
N ALA A 459 18.27 13.39 -28.57
CA ALA A 459 17.02 12.97 -27.92
C ALA A 459 16.73 11.49 -28.17
N ALA A 460 16.63 10.72 -27.10
CA ALA A 460 16.00 9.41 -27.12
C ALA A 460 14.49 9.62 -26.94
N ILE A 461 13.71 9.31 -27.96
CA ILE A 461 12.29 9.64 -28.02
C ILE A 461 11.47 8.36 -27.98
N ARG A 462 10.49 8.31 -27.08
CA ARG A 462 9.49 7.26 -27.01
C ARG A 462 8.15 7.84 -27.47
N LEU A 463 7.51 7.19 -28.43
CA LEU A 463 6.24 7.64 -29.00
C LEU A 463 5.04 7.02 -28.27
N HIS A 464 3.87 7.65 -28.43
CA HIS A 464 2.59 7.04 -28.06
C HIS A 464 2.25 5.86 -28.97
N ASP A 465 1.47 4.92 -28.43
CA ASP A 465 1.07 3.71 -29.15
C ASP A 465 0.16 4.09 -30.34
N GLY A 466 0.44 3.49 -31.52
CA GLY A 466 -0.29 3.78 -32.77
C GLY A 466 0.31 4.90 -33.62
N ILE A 467 1.38 5.56 -33.18
CA ILE A 467 2.16 6.50 -34.01
C ILE A 467 3.25 5.73 -34.77
N ASP A 468 3.21 5.77 -36.10
CA ASP A 468 4.25 5.15 -36.94
C ASP A 468 5.55 5.97 -36.86
N PRO A 469 6.68 5.40 -36.38
CA PRO A 469 7.95 6.08 -36.22
C PRO A 469 8.68 6.27 -37.56
N THR A 470 8.00 6.83 -38.56
CA THR A 470 8.62 7.17 -39.85
C THR A 470 9.67 8.26 -39.68
N ALA A 471 10.62 8.34 -40.62
CA ALA A 471 11.63 9.41 -40.63
C ALA A 471 11.00 10.81 -40.68
N ASP A 472 9.84 10.95 -41.34
CA ASP A 472 9.07 12.20 -41.37
C ASP A 472 8.49 12.54 -39.99
N THR A 473 7.84 11.56 -39.33
CA THR A 473 7.30 11.72 -37.97
C THR A 473 8.38 12.17 -36.99
N MET A 474 9.52 11.48 -36.97
CA MET A 474 10.62 11.82 -36.06
C MET A 474 11.22 13.20 -36.36
N SER A 475 11.33 13.56 -37.64
CA SER A 475 11.81 14.88 -38.06
C SER A 475 10.85 15.99 -37.64
N ARG A 476 9.53 15.75 -37.72
CA ARG A 476 8.49 16.69 -37.29
C ARG A 476 8.52 16.92 -35.79
N ILE A 477 8.67 15.85 -35.01
CA ILE A 477 8.77 15.90 -33.54
C ILE A 477 10.00 16.71 -33.12
N VAL A 478 11.17 16.39 -33.66
CA VAL A 478 12.41 17.11 -33.33
C VAL A 478 12.32 18.58 -33.74
N ARG A 479 11.71 18.88 -34.89
CA ARG A 479 11.47 20.26 -35.32
C ARG A 479 10.52 20.99 -34.36
N GLY A 480 9.39 20.37 -34.03
CA GLY A 480 8.38 20.94 -33.12
C GLY A 480 8.96 21.30 -31.76
N ALA A 481 9.80 20.44 -31.19
CA ALA A 481 10.52 20.76 -29.96
C ALA A 481 11.56 21.87 -30.18
N ASN A 482 12.39 21.77 -31.22
CA ASN A 482 13.45 22.75 -31.50
C ASN A 482 12.96 24.17 -31.82
N ASP A 483 11.73 24.32 -32.31
CA ASP A 483 11.11 25.64 -32.57
C ASP A 483 10.87 26.43 -31.27
N HIS A 484 10.77 25.73 -30.13
CA HIS A 484 10.55 26.31 -28.80
C HIS A 484 11.84 26.39 -27.98
N LEU A 485 12.95 25.87 -28.49
CA LEU A 485 14.25 25.82 -27.79
C LEU A 485 15.21 26.91 -28.29
N ALA A 486 16.02 27.44 -27.36
CA ALA A 486 17.10 28.37 -27.70
C ALA A 486 18.13 27.69 -28.62
N ALA A 487 18.83 28.46 -29.44
CA ALA A 487 19.74 27.92 -30.47
C ALA A 487 20.77 26.90 -29.93
N HIS A 488 21.23 27.07 -28.69
CA HIS A 488 22.19 26.19 -28.02
C HIS A 488 21.57 24.96 -27.34
N GLN A 489 20.25 24.96 -27.12
CA GLN A 489 19.48 23.83 -26.55
C GLN A 489 18.89 22.92 -27.65
N ARG A 490 19.02 23.31 -28.92
CA ARG A 490 18.44 22.55 -30.03
C ARG A 490 19.08 21.18 -30.15
N VAL A 491 18.23 20.17 -30.23
CA VAL A 491 18.62 18.77 -30.41
C VAL A 491 19.02 18.54 -31.85
N ALA A 492 20.23 18.00 -32.06
CA ALA A 492 20.80 17.75 -33.37
C ALA A 492 20.76 16.26 -33.77
N GLY A 493 20.66 15.36 -32.81
CA GLY A 493 20.53 13.92 -33.03
C GLY A 493 19.26 13.36 -32.38
N HIS A 494 18.70 12.30 -32.94
CA HIS A 494 17.58 11.61 -32.31
C HIS A 494 17.66 10.10 -32.53
N SER A 495 17.03 9.35 -31.63
CA SER A 495 16.84 7.91 -31.76
C SER A 495 15.47 7.54 -31.22
N LEU A 496 14.80 6.61 -31.89
CA LEU A 496 13.61 5.97 -31.35
C LEU A 496 14.01 5.03 -30.22
N TRP A 497 13.38 5.16 -29.06
CA TRP A 497 13.53 4.23 -27.95
C TRP A 497 12.44 3.14 -28.04
N THR A 498 12.85 1.90 -28.28
CA THR A 498 11.93 0.76 -28.48
C THR A 498 11.95 -0.26 -27.34
N ALA A 499 12.84 -0.10 -26.35
CA ALA A 499 13.05 -1.06 -25.26
C ALA A 499 12.10 -0.85 -24.06
N GLY A 500 10.84 -0.51 -24.31
CA GLY A 500 9.87 -0.23 -23.24
C GLY A 500 10.06 1.12 -22.55
N ASP A 501 9.93 1.18 -21.22
CA ASP A 501 10.19 2.39 -20.44
C ASP A 501 11.69 2.69 -20.34
N PHE A 502 12.06 3.94 -20.05
CA PHE A 502 13.46 4.26 -19.79
C PHE A 502 13.93 3.60 -18.48
N PRO A 503 15.16 3.07 -18.41
CA PRO A 503 15.72 2.53 -17.18
C PRO A 503 15.69 3.57 -16.06
N ARG A 504 15.08 3.23 -14.93
CA ARG A 504 14.87 4.11 -13.78
C ARG A 504 15.33 3.46 -12.47
N THR A 505 15.56 4.28 -11.46
CA THR A 505 15.76 3.85 -10.06
C THR A 505 14.41 3.44 -9.44
N ALA A 506 14.42 2.79 -8.27
CA ALA A 506 13.19 2.45 -7.53
C ALA A 506 12.29 3.66 -7.23
N LEU A 507 12.84 4.88 -7.21
CA LEU A 507 12.11 6.15 -7.03
C LEU A 507 11.70 6.83 -8.36
N GLY A 508 11.85 6.15 -9.50
CA GLY A 508 11.44 6.66 -10.82
C GLY A 508 12.45 7.60 -11.50
N LYS A 509 13.63 7.87 -10.92
CA LYS A 509 14.67 8.70 -11.57
C LYS A 509 15.34 7.97 -12.74
N ILE A 510 15.48 8.62 -13.89
CA ILE A 510 16.11 8.04 -15.10
C ILE A 510 17.60 7.76 -14.87
N LYS A 511 18.04 6.57 -15.24
CA LYS A 511 19.45 6.17 -15.25
C LYS A 511 20.09 6.47 -16.62
N ARG A 512 20.40 7.74 -16.87
CA ARG A 512 20.89 8.23 -18.19
C ARG A 512 22.08 7.46 -18.76
N ARG A 513 22.99 6.95 -17.91
CA ARG A 513 24.12 6.11 -18.37
C ARG A 513 23.68 4.80 -19.01
N GLU A 514 22.65 4.15 -18.46
CA GLU A 514 22.11 2.90 -19.03
C GLU A 514 21.45 3.19 -20.40
N VAL A 515 20.75 4.33 -20.54
CA VAL A 515 20.18 4.79 -21.82
C VAL A 515 21.28 5.02 -22.86
N VAL A 516 22.38 5.69 -22.49
CA VAL A 516 23.55 5.90 -23.37
C VAL A 516 24.14 4.58 -23.81
N SER A 517 24.35 3.63 -22.87
CA SER A 517 24.89 2.30 -23.18
C SER A 517 23.99 1.53 -24.15
N ALA A 518 22.67 1.55 -23.93
CA ALA A 518 21.70 0.90 -24.81
C ALA A 518 21.69 1.50 -26.23
N ILE A 519 21.70 2.83 -26.36
CA ILE A 519 21.78 3.51 -27.67
C ILE A 519 23.11 3.18 -28.36
N ARG A 520 24.23 3.15 -27.63
CA ARG A 520 25.53 2.79 -28.20
C ARG A 520 25.58 1.33 -28.66
N ALA A 521 25.01 0.41 -27.88
CA ALA A 521 24.88 -0.99 -28.26
C ALA A 521 24.06 -1.16 -29.55
N SER A 522 22.98 -0.40 -29.71
CA SER A 522 22.16 -0.41 -30.93
C SER A 522 22.87 0.18 -32.18
N ARG A 523 23.91 1.02 -32.00
CA ARG A 523 24.73 1.60 -33.08
C ARG A 523 25.90 0.72 -33.51
N GLY A 524 26.23 -0.33 -32.76
CA GLY A 524 27.45 -1.13 -32.93
C GLY A 524 27.20 -2.63 -33.08
N GLY A 525 26.58 -3.06 -34.20
CA GLY A 525 26.74 -4.41 -34.72
C GLY A 525 25.53 -5.35 -34.68
N ALA A 526 25.22 -5.86 -35.89
CA ALA A 526 24.45 -7.03 -36.30
C ALA A 526 22.91 -7.06 -36.05
N PRO A 527 22.10 -7.41 -37.07
CA PRO A 527 20.69 -7.67 -36.90
C PRO A 527 20.51 -8.94 -36.06
N LEU A 528 19.81 -8.83 -34.94
CA LEU A 528 19.34 -9.97 -34.16
C LEU A 528 18.43 -10.82 -35.07
N GLN A 529 18.81 -12.07 -35.26
CA GLN A 529 18.02 -13.04 -36.03
C GLN A 529 16.69 -13.33 -35.32
N PRO A 530 15.61 -13.57 -36.09
CA PRO A 530 14.34 -14.00 -35.51
C PRO A 530 14.48 -15.42 -34.94
N VAL A 531 14.25 -15.58 -33.64
CA VAL A 531 14.09 -16.89 -33.01
C VAL A 531 12.67 -17.37 -33.28
N GLN A 532 12.57 -18.60 -33.81
CA GLN A 532 11.30 -19.26 -34.12
C GLN A 532 10.45 -19.49 -32.87
N ALA A 533 9.17 -19.19 -32.98
CA ALA A 533 8.17 -19.43 -31.94
C ALA A 533 7.98 -20.95 -31.70
N ALA A 534 8.27 -21.40 -30.48
CA ALA A 534 7.82 -22.69 -29.98
C ALA A 534 6.38 -22.57 -29.45
N SER A 535 5.62 -23.67 -29.60
CA SER A 535 4.17 -23.78 -29.35
C SER A 535 3.67 -23.07 -28.08
N ALA A 536 2.78 -22.09 -28.26
CA ALA A 536 2.18 -21.31 -27.18
C ALA A 536 1.18 -22.13 -26.36
N SER A 537 1.25 -22.02 -25.02
CA SER A 537 0.16 -22.38 -24.12
C SER A 537 -0.95 -21.33 -24.17
N GLN A 538 -2.17 -21.68 -23.75
CA GLN A 538 -3.31 -20.76 -23.71
C GLN A 538 -3.07 -19.56 -22.78
N GLY A 539 -2.22 -19.70 -21.74
CA GLY A 539 -1.79 -18.60 -20.87
C GLY A 539 -0.77 -17.66 -21.50
N PHE A 540 0.10 -18.15 -22.40
CA PHE A 540 1.05 -17.31 -23.12
C PHE A 540 0.33 -16.30 -24.02
N ASP A 541 -0.71 -16.71 -24.75
CA ASP A 541 -1.47 -15.82 -25.64
C ASP A 541 -2.24 -14.73 -24.86
N ARG A 542 -2.77 -15.07 -23.70
CA ARG A 542 -3.48 -14.14 -22.80
C ARG A 542 -2.54 -13.12 -22.17
N LEU A 543 -1.43 -13.59 -21.60
CA LEU A 543 -0.40 -12.74 -21.03
C LEU A 543 0.23 -11.85 -22.11
N ALA A 544 0.47 -12.41 -23.30
CA ALA A 544 0.96 -11.67 -24.45
C ALA A 544 0.04 -10.50 -24.78
N ALA A 545 -1.29 -10.70 -24.84
CA ALA A 545 -2.26 -9.63 -25.10
C ALA A 545 -2.19 -8.48 -24.06
N ILE A 546 -2.04 -8.80 -22.78
CA ILE A 546 -1.94 -7.81 -21.69
C ILE A 546 -0.61 -7.06 -21.76
N LEU A 547 0.49 -7.79 -21.99
CA LEU A 547 1.80 -7.20 -22.23
C LEU A 547 1.77 -6.30 -23.47
N ARG A 548 1.05 -6.68 -24.54
CA ARG A 548 0.86 -5.82 -25.73
C ARG A 548 0.15 -4.52 -25.36
N ALA A 549 -0.86 -4.61 -24.52
CA ALA A 549 -1.68 -3.48 -24.14
C ALA A 549 -0.98 -2.51 -23.16
N GLN A 550 0.06 -2.97 -22.44
CA GLN A 550 0.83 -2.18 -21.48
C GLN A 550 2.15 -1.65 -22.03
N LEU A 551 2.82 -2.45 -22.87
CA LEU A 551 4.16 -2.16 -23.39
C LEU A 551 4.15 -1.78 -24.88
N GLY A 552 3.03 -1.90 -25.60
CA GLY A 552 2.96 -1.79 -27.07
C GLY A 552 3.24 -3.14 -27.75
N ASP A 553 3.36 -3.20 -29.09
CA ASP A 553 3.54 -4.46 -29.84
C ASP A 553 4.85 -5.19 -29.48
N PRO A 554 4.83 -6.29 -28.70
CA PRO A 554 6.01 -7.00 -28.24
C PRO A 554 6.29 -8.24 -29.11
N SER A 555 5.70 -8.34 -30.31
CA SER A 555 5.89 -9.48 -31.21
C SER A 555 7.36 -9.72 -31.62
N ARG A 556 8.25 -8.75 -31.36
CA ARG A 556 9.70 -8.88 -31.58
C ARG A 556 10.52 -9.38 -30.37
N PHE A 557 9.95 -9.50 -29.17
CA PHE A 557 10.71 -9.81 -27.93
C PHE A 557 10.09 -10.83 -26.98
N MET A 558 8.90 -11.38 -27.25
CA MET A 558 8.28 -12.39 -26.36
C MET A 558 8.74 -13.81 -26.67
N ALA A 559 9.74 -14.27 -25.93
CA ALA A 559 10.03 -15.68 -25.73
C ALA A 559 9.74 -16.06 -24.27
N PRO A 560 9.50 -17.35 -23.95
CA PRO A 560 9.39 -17.79 -22.57
C PRO A 560 10.61 -17.39 -21.71
N SER A 561 11.80 -17.27 -22.31
CA SER A 561 13.04 -16.87 -21.63
C SER A 561 13.25 -15.38 -21.43
N THR A 562 12.36 -14.51 -21.93
CA THR A 562 12.50 -13.04 -21.84
C THR A 562 12.44 -12.58 -20.39
N ASP A 563 13.43 -11.79 -19.95
CA ASP A 563 13.53 -11.26 -18.58
C ASP A 563 12.62 -10.05 -18.37
N LEU A 564 11.91 -10.03 -17.24
CA LEU A 564 10.91 -9.02 -16.93
C LEU A 564 11.51 -7.65 -16.63
N THR A 565 12.72 -7.60 -16.08
CA THR A 565 13.37 -6.35 -15.67
C THR A 565 14.39 -5.89 -16.70
N ILE A 566 15.17 -6.81 -17.27
CA ILE A 566 16.23 -6.50 -18.23
C ILE A 566 15.65 -6.28 -19.63
N ASP A 567 14.79 -7.19 -20.11
CA ASP A 567 14.32 -7.16 -21.50
C ASP A 567 12.99 -6.39 -21.64
N LEU A 568 12.13 -6.43 -20.64
CA LEU A 568 10.82 -5.75 -20.64
C LEU A 568 10.80 -4.45 -19.81
N GLY A 569 11.87 -4.13 -19.08
CA GLY A 569 12.01 -2.87 -18.35
C GLY A 569 11.03 -2.69 -17.18
N LEU A 570 10.45 -3.77 -16.66
CA LEU A 570 9.50 -3.72 -15.54
C LEU A 570 10.27 -3.65 -14.21
N ASP A 571 10.22 -2.48 -13.58
CA ASP A 571 10.67 -2.24 -12.20
C ASP A 571 9.62 -2.73 -11.18
N SER A 572 9.91 -2.64 -9.88
CA SER A 572 8.99 -3.14 -8.83
C SER A 572 7.58 -2.57 -8.93
N LEU A 573 7.43 -1.30 -9.31
CA LEU A 573 6.12 -0.67 -9.52
C LEU A 573 5.49 -1.07 -10.86
N GLY A 574 6.27 -1.20 -11.93
CA GLY A 574 5.80 -1.69 -13.23
C GLY A 574 5.35 -3.15 -13.19
N ARG A 575 5.98 -3.98 -12.34
CA ARG A 575 5.53 -5.35 -12.04
C ARG A 575 4.19 -5.36 -11.30
N VAL A 576 3.98 -4.43 -10.36
CA VAL A 576 2.69 -4.24 -9.68
C VAL A 576 1.61 -3.76 -10.66
N GLU A 577 1.92 -2.83 -11.56
CA GLU A 577 1.01 -2.36 -12.60
C GLU A 577 0.63 -3.48 -13.57
N LEU A 578 1.62 -4.30 -13.97
CA LEU A 578 1.40 -5.48 -14.80
C LEU A 578 0.52 -6.51 -14.09
N ALA A 579 0.80 -6.82 -12.82
CA ALA A 579 -0.04 -7.71 -12.05
C ALA A 579 -1.47 -7.17 -11.97
N ALA A 580 -1.67 -5.92 -11.56
CA ALA A 580 -2.98 -5.30 -11.49
C ALA A 580 -3.78 -5.41 -12.79
N ARG A 581 -3.09 -5.34 -13.93
CA ARG A 581 -3.71 -5.47 -15.26
C ARG A 581 -3.99 -6.91 -15.66
N ILE A 582 -3.09 -7.84 -15.33
CA ILE A 582 -3.34 -9.29 -15.49
C ILE A 582 -4.57 -9.68 -14.66
N GLU A 583 -4.66 -9.20 -13.43
CA GLU A 583 -5.79 -9.41 -12.54
C GLU A 583 -7.05 -8.71 -13.07
N ALA A 584 -6.97 -7.51 -13.62
CA ALA A 584 -8.14 -6.81 -14.18
C ALA A 584 -8.68 -7.44 -15.47
N GLU A 585 -7.80 -7.89 -16.38
CA GLU A 585 -8.17 -8.42 -17.70
C GLU A 585 -8.46 -9.92 -17.69
N LEU A 586 -7.70 -10.71 -16.90
CA LEU A 586 -7.91 -12.16 -16.76
C LEU A 586 -8.71 -12.53 -15.50
N GLY A 587 -8.90 -11.56 -14.60
CA GLY A 587 -9.59 -11.74 -13.34
C GLY A 587 -8.78 -12.49 -12.27
N LEU A 588 -7.54 -12.89 -12.55
CA LEU A 588 -6.72 -13.73 -11.66
C LEU A 588 -6.29 -12.97 -10.38
N GLU A 589 -5.89 -13.67 -9.32
CA GLU A 589 -5.08 -13.08 -8.22
C GLU A 589 -3.69 -13.71 -8.28
N LEU A 590 -2.64 -12.89 -8.33
CA LEU A 590 -1.25 -13.36 -8.38
C LEU A 590 -0.57 -13.17 -7.00
N PRO A 591 -0.09 -14.26 -6.34
CA PRO A 591 0.64 -14.14 -5.08
C PRO A 591 1.91 -13.28 -5.23
N GLU A 592 2.08 -12.30 -4.34
CA GLU A 592 3.16 -11.29 -4.44
C GLU A 592 4.57 -11.88 -4.30
N ALA A 593 4.75 -12.88 -3.43
CA ALA A 593 6.02 -13.58 -3.30
C ALA A 593 6.42 -14.26 -4.62
N GLU A 594 5.46 -14.92 -5.28
CA GLU A 594 5.70 -15.60 -6.55
C GLU A 594 5.90 -14.60 -7.71
N LEU A 595 5.22 -13.45 -7.68
CA LEU A 595 5.41 -12.36 -8.64
C LEU A 595 6.77 -11.65 -8.48
N SER A 596 7.23 -11.49 -7.24
CA SER A 596 8.54 -10.91 -6.94
C SER A 596 9.67 -11.86 -7.36
N GLU A 597 9.47 -13.16 -7.19
CA GLU A 597 10.41 -14.20 -7.60
C GLU A 597 10.40 -14.46 -9.12
N ALA A 598 9.31 -14.15 -9.81
CA ALA A 598 9.24 -14.25 -11.26
C ALA A 598 10.26 -13.30 -11.91
N SER A 599 11.20 -13.88 -12.66
CA SER A 599 12.20 -13.13 -13.42
C SER A 599 11.92 -13.17 -14.93
N THR A 600 11.15 -14.14 -15.42
CA THR A 600 10.90 -14.31 -16.86
C THR A 600 9.42 -14.36 -17.25
N VAL A 601 9.14 -14.16 -18.54
CA VAL A 601 7.79 -14.34 -19.11
C VAL A 601 7.27 -15.77 -18.90
N ALA A 602 8.12 -16.80 -18.95
CA ALA A 602 7.72 -18.19 -18.64
C ALA A 602 7.21 -18.35 -17.21
N ASP A 603 7.80 -17.62 -16.25
CA ASP A 603 7.39 -17.69 -14.86
C ASP A 603 6.02 -17.04 -14.67
N LEU A 604 5.77 -15.89 -15.31
CA LEU A 604 4.45 -15.28 -15.35
C LEU A 604 3.41 -16.14 -16.06
N VAL A 605 3.74 -16.79 -17.18
CA VAL A 605 2.81 -17.70 -17.86
C VAL A 605 2.48 -18.89 -16.96
N ARG A 606 3.45 -19.44 -16.22
CA ARG A 606 3.20 -20.48 -15.22
C ARG A 606 2.28 -19.99 -14.10
N LEU A 607 2.41 -18.73 -13.68
CA LEU A 607 1.52 -18.13 -12.68
C LEU A 607 0.10 -17.90 -13.23
N VAL A 608 -0.03 -17.44 -14.47
CA VAL A 608 -1.31 -17.24 -15.15
C VAL A 608 -2.01 -18.57 -15.44
N ASP A 609 -1.27 -19.60 -15.86
CA ASP A 609 -1.79 -20.95 -16.12
C ASP A 609 -2.17 -21.67 -14.81
N LYS A 610 -1.51 -21.34 -13.69
CA LYS A 610 -1.92 -21.77 -12.32
C LYS A 610 -3.08 -20.97 -11.75
N GLY A 611 -3.24 -19.71 -12.18
CA GLY A 611 -4.30 -18.82 -11.74
C GLY A 611 -5.67 -19.34 -12.17
N GLY A 612 -6.46 -19.83 -11.22
CA GLY A 612 -7.86 -20.17 -11.44
C GLY A 612 -8.68 -18.91 -11.76
N GLY A 613 -9.61 -19.04 -12.73
CA GLY A 613 -10.39 -17.96 -13.31
C GLY A 613 -11.00 -16.97 -12.33
N GLY A 614 -11.03 -15.72 -12.78
CA GLY A 614 -11.17 -14.60 -11.90
C GLY A 614 -12.50 -14.28 -11.25
N GLU A 615 -12.39 -13.65 -10.10
CA GLU A 615 -13.48 -13.36 -9.18
C GLU A 615 -14.20 -12.06 -9.54
N LYS A 616 -15.53 -12.13 -9.76
CA LYS A 616 -16.36 -10.91 -9.79
C LYS A 616 -16.43 -10.30 -8.38
N PRO A 617 -16.30 -8.97 -8.24
CA PRO A 617 -16.44 -8.32 -6.95
C PRO A 617 -17.84 -8.57 -6.37
N LEU A 618 -17.88 -8.98 -5.11
CA LEU A 618 -19.13 -9.15 -4.39
C LEU A 618 -19.83 -7.79 -4.24
N PRO A 619 -21.17 -7.73 -4.39
CA PRO A 619 -21.92 -6.52 -4.10
C PRO A 619 -21.76 -6.17 -2.62
N SER A 620 -20.96 -5.14 -2.35
CA SER A 620 -20.73 -4.61 -1.01
C SER A 620 -21.59 -3.37 -0.80
N ALA A 621 -22.48 -3.45 0.19
CA ALA A 621 -23.34 -2.35 0.58
C ALA A 621 -23.21 -2.15 2.09
N ASP A 622 -22.60 -1.04 2.50
CA ASP A 622 -22.37 -0.73 3.93
C ASP A 622 -23.56 -0.02 4.59
N TRP A 623 -24.54 0.43 3.80
CA TRP A 623 -25.71 1.12 4.33
C TRP A 623 -26.51 0.35 5.40
N PRO A 624 -26.62 -1.02 5.39
CA PRO A 624 -27.31 -1.76 6.45
C PRO A 624 -26.61 -1.67 7.82
N LEU A 625 -25.30 -1.36 7.81
CA LEU A 625 -24.48 -1.19 9.01
C LEU A 625 -24.62 0.20 9.62
N SER A 626 -25.26 1.15 8.92
CA SER A 626 -25.46 2.51 9.41
C SER A 626 -26.33 2.54 10.67
N ARG A 627 -26.14 3.58 11.51
CA ARG A 627 -26.91 3.74 12.76
C ARG A 627 -28.42 3.85 12.50
N THR A 628 -28.82 4.50 11.41
CA THR A 628 -30.22 4.66 11.01
C THR A 628 -30.83 3.35 10.53
N ALA A 629 -30.13 2.59 9.69
CA ALA A 629 -30.57 1.27 9.25
C ALA A 629 -30.66 0.29 10.44
N ARG A 630 -29.71 0.35 11.38
CA ARG A 630 -29.75 -0.43 12.63
C ARG A 630 -30.98 -0.10 13.47
N ALA A 631 -31.31 1.18 13.65
CA ALA A 631 -32.50 1.60 14.41
C ALA A 631 -33.78 1.09 13.73
N ALA A 632 -33.92 1.30 12.42
CA ALA A 632 -35.05 0.81 11.64
C ALA A 632 -35.19 -0.72 11.72
N ARG A 633 -34.08 -1.46 11.58
CA ARG A 633 -34.04 -2.91 11.75
C ARG A 633 -34.54 -3.36 13.12
N ILE A 634 -34.10 -2.72 14.20
CA ILE A 634 -34.53 -3.07 15.56
C ILE A 634 -36.06 -2.93 15.68
N VAL A 635 -36.63 -1.85 15.14
CA VAL A 635 -38.08 -1.62 15.13
C VAL A 635 -38.80 -2.69 14.31
N LEU A 636 -38.37 -2.92 13.06
CA LEU A 636 -38.96 -3.92 12.17
C LEU A 636 -38.90 -5.34 12.77
N GLN A 637 -37.77 -5.69 13.37
CA GLN A 637 -37.63 -6.99 14.03
C GLN A 637 -38.59 -7.15 15.20
N ARG A 638 -38.74 -6.13 16.05
CA ARG A 638 -39.63 -6.17 17.22
C ARG A 638 -41.11 -6.16 16.87
N LEU A 639 -41.51 -5.38 15.86
CA LEU A 639 -42.92 -5.20 15.50
C LEU A 639 -43.44 -6.25 14.51
N ALA A 640 -42.57 -6.80 13.65
CA ALA A 640 -43.00 -7.73 12.61
C ALA A 640 -42.32 -9.11 12.72
N LEU A 641 -40.99 -9.17 12.65
CA LEU A 641 -40.27 -10.43 12.50
C LEU A 641 -40.43 -11.37 13.70
N LEU A 642 -40.20 -10.85 14.92
CA LEU A 642 -40.26 -11.64 16.15
C LEU A 642 -41.70 -12.07 16.51
N PRO A 643 -42.73 -11.21 16.39
CA PRO A 643 -44.13 -11.64 16.53
C PRO A 643 -44.52 -12.71 15.50
N ALA A 644 -44.13 -12.56 14.23
CA ALA A 644 -44.39 -13.59 13.22
C ALA A 644 -43.74 -14.93 13.60
N CYS A 645 -42.49 -14.90 14.07
CA CYS A 645 -41.79 -16.10 14.56
C CYS A 645 -42.48 -16.78 15.75
N ARG A 646 -43.11 -16.01 16.65
CA ARG A 646 -43.91 -16.58 17.75
C ARG A 646 -45.09 -17.39 17.25
N PHE A 647 -45.67 -17.06 16.10
CA PHE A 647 -46.82 -17.76 15.57
C PHE A 647 -46.49 -19.18 15.07
N TYR A 648 -45.31 -19.37 14.47
CA TYR A 648 -44.92 -20.66 13.86
C TYR A 648 -43.89 -21.47 14.66
N CYS A 649 -43.08 -20.85 15.53
CA CYS A 649 -42.19 -21.59 16.44
C CYS A 649 -42.83 -21.71 17.83
N THR A 650 -43.66 -22.74 18.04
CA THR A 650 -44.36 -22.98 19.32
C THR A 650 -44.42 -24.47 19.65
N PRO A 651 -43.98 -24.89 20.86
CA PRO A 651 -43.24 -24.12 21.86
C PRO A 651 -41.83 -23.68 21.39
N PHE A 652 -41.31 -22.60 21.96
CA PHE A 652 -39.95 -22.11 21.68
C PHE A 652 -39.09 -22.18 22.95
N ARG A 653 -38.00 -22.95 22.91
CA ARG A 653 -37.08 -23.13 24.04
C ARG A 653 -35.69 -22.58 23.71
N ILE A 654 -35.02 -22.04 24.71
CA ILE A 654 -33.64 -21.57 24.63
C ILE A 654 -32.86 -22.31 25.70
N GLU A 655 -31.79 -22.97 25.30
CA GLU A 655 -30.87 -23.66 26.21
C GLU A 655 -29.46 -23.09 26.04
N GLY A 656 -28.70 -22.99 27.13
CA GLY A 656 -27.35 -22.41 27.11
C GLY A 656 -27.32 -20.90 26.85
N GLY A 657 -28.45 -20.18 26.95
CA GLY A 657 -28.49 -18.73 26.72
C GLY A 657 -27.54 -17.93 27.62
N SER A 658 -27.29 -18.40 28.85
CA SER A 658 -26.32 -17.80 29.79
C SER A 658 -24.86 -17.91 29.33
N ASN A 659 -24.55 -18.79 28.38
CA ASN A 659 -23.20 -18.89 27.79
C ASN A 659 -22.82 -17.65 26.99
N LEU A 660 -23.80 -16.80 26.64
CA LEU A 660 -23.60 -15.54 25.95
C LEU A 660 -23.36 -14.36 26.90
N ASP A 661 -23.58 -14.56 28.20
CA ASP A 661 -23.40 -13.52 29.21
C ASP A 661 -21.90 -13.18 29.34
N GLY A 662 -21.60 -11.90 29.50
CA GLY A 662 -20.21 -11.41 29.60
C GLY A 662 -19.48 -11.21 28.27
N ILE A 663 -20.02 -11.66 27.13
CA ILE A 663 -19.44 -11.38 25.82
C ILE A 663 -19.69 -9.92 25.44
N THR A 664 -18.62 -9.13 25.37
CA THR A 664 -18.68 -7.69 25.09
C THR A 664 -18.31 -7.32 23.65
N GLY A 665 -17.46 -8.12 23.01
CA GLY A 665 -16.95 -7.90 21.66
C GLY A 665 -17.75 -8.61 20.57
N PRO A 666 -17.30 -8.51 19.31
CA PRO A 666 -17.80 -9.35 18.22
C PRO A 666 -17.57 -10.83 18.53
N LEU A 667 -18.46 -11.69 18.03
CA LEU A 667 -18.33 -13.15 18.16
C LEU A 667 -18.75 -13.85 16.86
N LEU A 668 -18.24 -15.06 16.66
CA LEU A 668 -18.59 -15.91 15.51
C LEU A 668 -19.63 -16.95 15.94
N LEU A 669 -20.87 -16.79 15.45
CA LEU A 669 -21.94 -17.77 15.60
C LEU A 669 -21.89 -18.76 14.44
N ILE A 670 -21.73 -20.03 14.77
CA ILE A 670 -21.73 -21.13 13.79
C ILE A 670 -22.95 -21.98 14.04
N ALA A 671 -23.85 -22.09 13.07
CA ALA A 671 -25.12 -22.78 13.25
C ALA A 671 -25.36 -23.87 12.21
N ASN A 672 -26.10 -24.92 12.58
CA ASN A 672 -26.64 -25.86 11.61
C ASN A 672 -27.69 -25.18 10.70
N HIS A 673 -27.84 -25.66 9.47
CA HIS A 673 -28.74 -25.07 8.48
C HIS A 673 -29.75 -26.07 7.93
N THR A 674 -30.92 -26.14 8.56
CA THR A 674 -31.99 -27.08 8.21
C THR A 674 -33.20 -26.41 7.56
N SER A 675 -33.38 -25.10 7.73
CA SER A 675 -34.61 -24.40 7.39
C SER A 675 -34.40 -22.94 6.97
N HIS A 676 -35.40 -22.35 6.34
CA HIS A 676 -35.50 -20.89 6.20
C HIS A 676 -35.83 -20.20 7.55
N ALA A 677 -36.32 -20.95 8.55
CA ALA A 677 -36.63 -20.43 9.88
C ALA A 677 -35.41 -20.33 10.83
N ASP A 678 -34.24 -20.89 10.46
CA ASP A 678 -33.07 -20.96 11.33
C ASP A 678 -32.60 -19.57 11.79
N THR A 679 -32.32 -18.68 10.84
CA THR A 679 -31.81 -17.32 11.14
C THR A 679 -32.75 -16.56 12.06
N VAL A 680 -34.05 -16.62 11.80
CA VAL A 680 -35.05 -15.90 12.60
C VAL A 680 -35.13 -16.50 14.01
N SER A 681 -35.03 -17.83 14.14
CA SER A 681 -35.01 -18.52 15.42
C SER A 681 -33.78 -18.14 16.26
N ILE A 682 -32.59 -18.10 15.64
CA ILE A 682 -31.36 -17.66 16.30
C ILE A 682 -31.46 -16.19 16.72
N LEU A 683 -31.89 -15.30 15.82
CA LEU A 683 -32.07 -13.88 16.15
C LEU A 683 -33.08 -13.70 17.30
N ARG A 684 -34.16 -14.48 17.36
CA ARG A 684 -35.13 -14.46 18.46
C ARG A 684 -34.49 -14.90 19.79
N ALA A 685 -33.63 -15.91 19.75
CA ALA A 685 -32.96 -16.45 20.93
C ALA A 685 -31.82 -15.57 21.46
N LEU A 686 -31.20 -14.74 20.60
CA LEU A 686 -30.10 -13.86 21.01
C LEU A 686 -30.55 -12.72 21.97
N PRO A 687 -29.70 -12.33 22.93
CA PRO A 687 -29.86 -11.11 23.71
C PRO A 687 -29.98 -9.87 22.81
N ASN A 688 -30.73 -8.86 23.26
CA ASN A 688 -30.97 -7.62 22.50
C ASN A 688 -29.69 -6.97 21.96
N ARG A 689 -28.63 -6.95 22.79
CA ARG A 689 -27.33 -6.39 22.42
C ARG A 689 -26.72 -7.11 21.23
N LEU A 690 -26.56 -8.43 21.33
CA LEU A 690 -25.96 -9.27 20.29
C LEU A 690 -26.81 -9.28 19.03
N ARG A 691 -28.14 -9.45 19.15
CA ARG A 691 -29.06 -9.36 18.00
C ARG A 691 -28.88 -8.06 17.21
N ALA A 692 -28.68 -6.94 17.89
CA ALA A 692 -28.50 -5.64 17.25
C ALA A 692 -27.13 -5.47 16.58
N THR A 693 -26.15 -6.32 16.88
CA THR A 693 -24.78 -6.31 16.35
C THR A 693 -24.42 -7.58 15.57
N THR A 694 -25.37 -8.47 15.27
CA THR A 694 -25.13 -9.63 14.43
C THR A 694 -25.39 -9.31 12.95
N THR A 695 -24.45 -9.65 12.09
CA THR A 695 -24.59 -9.74 10.63
C THR A 695 -24.73 -11.22 10.23
N VAL A 696 -25.45 -11.48 9.15
CA VAL A 696 -25.72 -12.85 8.69
C VAL A 696 -25.07 -13.06 7.33
N ALA A 697 -24.20 -14.06 7.23
CA ALA A 697 -23.62 -14.47 5.95
C ALA A 697 -24.73 -15.04 5.06
N ALA A 698 -25.00 -14.38 3.94
CA ALA A 698 -26.04 -14.78 2.99
C ALA A 698 -25.43 -15.12 1.64
N ALA A 699 -25.84 -16.25 1.08
CA ALA A 699 -25.44 -16.71 -0.24
C ALA A 699 -25.63 -15.60 -1.30
N ALA A 700 -24.53 -15.10 -1.84
CA ALA A 700 -24.50 -14.02 -2.83
C ALA A 700 -25.34 -14.37 -4.08
N ASP A 701 -25.26 -15.63 -4.49
CA ASP A 701 -25.93 -16.23 -5.64
C ASP A 701 -27.41 -16.54 -5.43
N TYR A 702 -27.99 -16.24 -4.26
CA TYR A 702 -29.41 -16.47 -3.97
C TYR A 702 -30.13 -15.18 -3.59
N PHE A 703 -29.62 -14.47 -2.57
CA PHE A 703 -30.32 -13.29 -2.02
C PHE A 703 -30.12 -12.02 -2.85
N TYR A 704 -29.02 -11.93 -3.62
CA TYR A 704 -28.67 -10.72 -4.36
C TYR A 704 -28.95 -10.80 -5.86
N LEU A 705 -29.60 -11.88 -6.32
CA LEU A 705 -30.13 -11.99 -7.68
C LEU A 705 -31.28 -11.01 -7.93
N TYR A 706 -32.09 -10.72 -6.90
CA TYR A 706 -33.23 -9.81 -6.99
C TYR A 706 -33.03 -8.60 -6.08
N ARG A 707 -32.89 -7.41 -6.68
CA ARG A 707 -32.56 -6.16 -5.98
C ARG A 707 -33.44 -5.86 -4.76
N PHE A 708 -34.76 -6.03 -4.89
CA PHE A 708 -35.70 -5.73 -3.81
C PHE A 708 -35.64 -6.73 -2.66
N VAL A 709 -35.45 -8.02 -2.96
CA VAL A 709 -35.29 -9.07 -1.95
C VAL A 709 -34.00 -8.82 -1.16
N GLY A 710 -32.89 -8.57 -1.86
CA GLY A 710 -31.61 -8.25 -1.22
C GLY A 710 -31.68 -7.03 -0.32
N ILE A 711 -32.34 -5.94 -0.74
CA ILE A 711 -32.52 -4.75 0.11
C ILE A 711 -33.32 -5.07 1.37
N ALA A 712 -34.44 -5.79 1.22
CA ALA A 712 -35.31 -6.13 2.34
C ALA A 712 -34.60 -7.06 3.34
N THR A 713 -33.91 -8.10 2.87
CA THR A 713 -33.18 -9.03 3.75
C THR A 713 -31.96 -8.38 4.38
N SER A 714 -31.24 -7.52 3.67
CA SER A 714 -30.13 -6.74 4.25
C SER A 714 -30.61 -5.78 5.33
N LEU A 715 -31.78 -5.16 5.21
CA LEU A 715 -32.33 -4.33 6.30
C LEU A 715 -32.83 -5.17 7.48
N VAL A 716 -33.65 -6.19 7.23
CA VAL A 716 -34.37 -6.91 8.30
C VAL A 716 -33.45 -7.91 9.02
N LEU A 717 -32.61 -8.63 8.29
CA LEU A 717 -31.75 -9.68 8.82
C LEU A 717 -30.27 -9.27 8.91
N ASN A 718 -29.90 -8.07 8.43
CA ASN A 718 -28.52 -7.60 8.40
C ASN A 718 -27.60 -8.54 7.60
N THR A 719 -28.06 -8.96 6.44
CA THR A 719 -27.30 -9.87 5.58
C THR A 719 -26.21 -9.14 4.80
N PHE A 720 -25.06 -9.79 4.65
CA PHE A 720 -24.01 -9.41 3.70
C PHE A 720 -23.78 -10.54 2.70
N ALA A 721 -23.26 -10.20 1.51
CA ALA A 721 -22.98 -11.17 0.47
C ALA A 721 -21.78 -12.05 0.86
N PHE A 722 -21.99 -13.37 0.84
CA PHE A 722 -20.97 -14.37 1.09
C PHE A 722 -20.96 -15.36 -0.07
N SER A 723 -19.81 -15.52 -0.74
CA SER A 723 -19.66 -16.49 -1.82
C SER A 723 -19.48 -17.90 -1.28
N ARG A 724 -20.10 -18.87 -1.94
CA ARG A 724 -20.02 -20.30 -1.57
C ARG A 724 -19.01 -21.08 -2.43
N SER A 725 -18.57 -20.49 -3.54
CA SER A 725 -17.64 -21.05 -4.52
C SER A 725 -16.90 -19.92 -5.25
N GLY A 726 -15.63 -20.11 -5.62
CA GLY A 726 -14.80 -19.05 -6.20
C GLY A 726 -14.35 -18.07 -5.11
N ASN A 727 -15.05 -16.93 -4.99
CA ASN A 727 -14.73 -15.76 -4.16
C ASN A 727 -14.84 -15.95 -2.63
N ILE A 728 -14.18 -16.98 -2.10
CA ILE A 728 -14.19 -17.33 -0.68
C ILE A 728 -13.29 -16.35 0.09
N ARG A 729 -12.13 -15.96 -0.46
CA ARG A 729 -11.17 -15.07 0.23
C ARG A 729 -11.77 -13.70 0.54
N ALA A 730 -12.37 -13.01 -0.43
CA ALA A 730 -12.97 -11.70 -0.15
C ALA A 730 -14.17 -11.82 0.81
N SER A 731 -14.87 -12.95 0.81
CA SER A 731 -15.93 -13.23 1.80
C SER A 731 -15.39 -13.39 3.22
N LEU A 732 -14.22 -14.03 3.38
CA LEU A 732 -13.51 -14.18 4.66
C LEU A 732 -12.94 -12.85 5.14
N GLU A 733 -12.28 -12.09 4.26
CA GLU A 733 -11.75 -10.76 4.56
C GLU A 733 -12.87 -9.81 4.98
N ARG A 734 -14.02 -9.86 4.28
CA ARG A 734 -15.20 -9.08 4.66
C ARG A 734 -15.73 -9.43 6.05
N CYS A 735 -15.64 -10.69 6.47
CA CYS A 735 -15.97 -11.06 7.83
C CYS A 735 -14.99 -10.41 8.83
N GLY A 736 -13.70 -10.38 8.51
CA GLY A 736 -12.69 -9.67 9.29
C GLY A 736 -12.98 -8.18 9.45
N GLU A 737 -13.30 -7.50 8.35
CA GLU A 737 -13.71 -6.08 8.37
C GLU A 737 -14.93 -5.84 9.26
N LEU A 738 -15.95 -6.70 9.15
CA LEU A 738 -17.16 -6.60 9.97
C LEU A 738 -16.84 -6.80 11.46
N ALA A 739 -15.96 -7.75 11.79
CA ALA A 739 -15.51 -7.99 13.15
C ALA A 739 -14.73 -6.79 13.72
N ASP A 740 -13.85 -6.17 12.93
CA ASP A 740 -13.12 -4.95 13.34
C ASP A 740 -14.07 -3.77 13.59
N LEU A 741 -15.17 -3.69 12.83
CA LEU A 741 -16.26 -2.73 13.06
C LEU A 741 -17.16 -3.10 14.26
N GLY A 742 -16.87 -4.20 14.96
CA GLY A 742 -17.60 -4.67 16.15
C GLY A 742 -18.86 -5.49 15.84
N TRP A 743 -19.04 -5.97 14.61
CA TRP A 743 -20.16 -6.83 14.24
C TRP A 743 -19.84 -8.30 14.50
N SER A 744 -20.78 -9.00 15.14
CA SER A 744 -20.76 -10.46 15.26
C SER A 744 -21.23 -11.10 13.96
N ILE A 745 -20.71 -12.27 13.61
CA ILE A 745 -21.00 -12.93 12.33
C ILE A 745 -21.77 -14.21 12.60
N LEU A 746 -22.93 -14.38 11.96
CA LEU A 746 -23.65 -15.66 11.90
C LEU A 746 -23.40 -16.33 10.56
N ILE A 747 -22.85 -17.54 10.61
CA ILE A 747 -22.54 -18.34 9.42
C ILE A 747 -23.05 -19.76 9.54
N TYR A 748 -23.47 -20.29 8.40
CA TYR A 748 -23.92 -21.67 8.22
C TYR A 748 -22.84 -22.44 7.45
N PRO A 749 -21.98 -23.22 8.12
CA PRO A 749 -20.78 -23.79 7.51
C PRO A 749 -21.07 -24.93 6.53
N GLU A 750 -22.30 -25.44 6.49
CA GLU A 750 -22.77 -26.49 5.58
C GLU A 750 -22.86 -26.01 4.11
N GLY A 751 -22.88 -24.70 3.86
CA GLY A 751 -22.94 -24.09 2.53
C GLY A 751 -24.29 -24.22 1.81
N SER A 752 -25.18 -25.09 2.27
CA SER A 752 -26.57 -25.16 1.81
C SER A 752 -27.48 -25.63 2.94
N ARG A 753 -28.80 -25.52 2.74
CA ARG A 753 -29.77 -26.10 3.67
C ARG A 753 -29.83 -27.61 3.49
N SER A 754 -29.85 -28.33 4.60
CA SER A 754 -30.06 -29.77 4.64
C SER A 754 -31.37 -30.18 3.96
N PHE A 755 -31.35 -31.29 3.23
CA PHE A 755 -32.52 -31.84 2.55
C PHE A 755 -33.32 -32.79 3.44
N ASP A 756 -32.68 -33.43 4.40
CA ASP A 756 -33.28 -34.43 5.31
C ASP A 756 -33.32 -33.95 6.76
N GLY A 757 -32.93 -32.70 7.03
CA GLY A 757 -32.91 -32.10 8.35
C GLY A 757 -31.72 -32.54 9.22
N LYS A 758 -30.80 -33.36 8.70
CA LYS A 758 -29.58 -33.75 9.40
C LYS A 758 -28.45 -32.75 9.18
N LEU A 759 -27.54 -32.71 10.15
CA LEU A 759 -26.30 -31.92 10.08
C LEU A 759 -25.43 -32.41 8.92
N MET A 760 -25.09 -31.53 7.99
CA MET A 760 -24.17 -31.84 6.89
C MET A 760 -22.70 -31.56 7.27
N PRO A 761 -21.74 -32.15 6.53
CA PRO A 761 -20.32 -31.82 6.70
C PRO A 761 -20.04 -30.34 6.51
N PHE A 762 -19.12 -29.80 7.31
CA PHE A 762 -18.74 -28.39 7.23
C PHE A 762 -17.74 -28.16 6.10
N LYS A 763 -17.86 -27.01 5.45
CA LYS A 763 -16.89 -26.56 4.45
C LYS A 763 -15.57 -26.14 5.12
N PRO A 764 -14.41 -26.44 4.53
CA PRO A 764 -13.09 -26.14 5.14
C PRO A 764 -12.86 -24.65 5.48
N GLY A 765 -13.51 -23.74 4.75
CA GLY A 765 -13.39 -22.29 4.98
C GLY A 765 -13.80 -21.84 6.38
N ILE A 766 -14.62 -22.61 7.10
CA ILE A 766 -15.02 -22.23 8.47
C ILE A 766 -13.86 -22.30 9.46
N GLY A 767 -12.96 -23.28 9.32
CA GLY A 767 -11.78 -23.38 10.18
C GLY A 767 -10.82 -22.22 9.95
N LEU A 768 -10.64 -21.81 8.70
CA LEU A 768 -9.85 -20.61 8.35
C LEU A 768 -10.47 -19.34 8.95
N LEU A 769 -11.79 -19.19 8.86
CA LEU A 769 -12.52 -18.05 9.42
C LEU A 769 -12.38 -17.99 10.95
N ALA A 770 -12.68 -19.10 11.62
CA ALA A 770 -12.68 -19.18 13.08
C ALA A 770 -11.28 -18.92 13.65
N ARG A 771 -10.23 -19.40 12.99
CA ARG A 771 -8.83 -19.11 13.33
C ARG A 771 -8.48 -17.65 13.06
N GLY A 772 -8.76 -17.15 11.86
CA GLY A 772 -8.30 -15.83 11.41
C GLY A 772 -9.03 -14.63 12.03
N LEU A 773 -10.22 -14.82 12.63
CA LEU A 773 -10.96 -13.74 13.27
C LEU A 773 -10.50 -13.46 14.71
N HIS A 774 -9.83 -14.38 15.41
CA HIS A 774 -9.43 -14.16 16.81
C HIS A 774 -10.58 -13.62 17.71
N VAL A 775 -11.81 -14.10 17.49
CA VAL A 775 -13.00 -13.77 18.30
C VAL A 775 -13.56 -15.03 18.95
N PRO A 776 -14.32 -14.91 20.06
CA PRO A 776 -15.01 -16.06 20.64
C PRO A 776 -15.95 -16.72 19.61
N VAL A 777 -15.88 -18.04 19.52
CA VAL A 777 -16.73 -18.85 18.64
C VAL A 777 -17.81 -19.53 19.48
N VAL A 778 -19.08 -19.35 19.11
CA VAL A 778 -20.21 -20.01 19.76
C VAL A 778 -20.94 -20.86 18.74
N THR A 779 -20.98 -22.16 18.99
CA THR A 779 -21.75 -23.11 18.21
C THR A 779 -23.23 -23.06 18.59
N VAL A 780 -24.11 -23.17 17.61
CA VAL A 780 -25.56 -23.06 17.78
C VAL A 780 -26.23 -24.24 17.10
N ASN A 781 -27.11 -24.92 17.84
CA ASN A 781 -28.00 -25.92 17.27
C ASN A 781 -29.44 -25.40 17.27
N VAL A 782 -30.07 -25.43 16.11
CA VAL A 782 -31.49 -25.13 15.91
C VAL A 782 -32.20 -26.46 15.61
N GLU A 783 -32.96 -26.94 16.60
CA GLU A 783 -33.74 -28.16 16.51
C GLU A 783 -35.20 -27.85 16.14
N GLY A 784 -35.81 -28.70 15.31
CA GLY A 784 -37.24 -28.62 14.94
C GLY A 784 -37.57 -27.61 13.84
N ALA A 785 -36.62 -26.75 13.44
CA ALA A 785 -36.84 -25.76 12.38
C ALA A 785 -37.11 -26.40 11.00
N PHE A 786 -36.57 -27.60 10.72
CA PHE A 786 -36.86 -28.35 9.49
C PHE A 786 -38.38 -28.56 9.29
N GLY A 787 -39.15 -28.78 10.36
CA GLY A 787 -40.60 -28.96 10.29
C GLY A 787 -41.41 -27.70 9.99
N ILE A 788 -40.78 -26.52 10.01
CA ILE A 788 -41.43 -25.22 9.82
C ILE A 788 -41.41 -24.80 8.36
N LEU A 789 -40.21 -24.63 7.81
CA LEU A 789 -40.01 -24.07 6.46
C LEU A 789 -38.80 -24.73 5.78
N PRO A 790 -38.90 -26.03 5.45
CA PRO A 790 -37.82 -26.77 4.79
C PRO A 790 -37.59 -26.23 3.37
N LYS A 791 -36.45 -26.58 2.79
CA LYS A 791 -36.08 -26.17 1.44
C LYS A 791 -37.17 -26.58 0.43
N GLY A 792 -37.66 -25.61 -0.35
CA GLY A 792 -38.74 -25.83 -1.33
C GLY A 792 -40.16 -25.56 -0.80
N SER A 793 -40.34 -25.33 0.50
CA SER A 793 -41.62 -24.91 1.06
C SER A 793 -41.81 -23.39 0.98
N ALA A 794 -43.02 -22.94 0.64
CA ALA A 794 -43.36 -21.52 0.50
C ALA A 794 -44.01 -20.92 1.76
N LEU A 795 -44.65 -21.72 2.62
CA LEU A 795 -45.39 -21.26 3.80
C LEU A 795 -44.92 -21.97 5.08
N PRO A 796 -44.75 -21.22 6.20
CA PRO A 796 -44.29 -21.80 7.45
C PRO A 796 -45.40 -22.59 8.14
N ARG A 797 -45.06 -23.77 8.67
CA ARG A 797 -45.92 -24.58 9.52
C ARG A 797 -45.58 -24.39 10.99
N ARG A 798 -46.55 -24.61 11.87
CA ARG A 798 -46.31 -24.58 13.32
C ARG A 798 -45.52 -25.82 13.74
N HIS A 799 -44.41 -25.61 14.45
CA HIS A 799 -43.61 -26.70 15.00
C HIS A 799 -42.85 -26.22 16.26
N PRO A 800 -42.56 -27.12 17.23
CA PRO A 800 -41.62 -26.82 18.33
C PRO A 800 -40.22 -26.49 17.80
N VAL A 801 -39.56 -25.52 18.43
CA VAL A 801 -38.16 -25.16 18.15
C VAL A 801 -37.38 -25.01 19.45
N THR A 802 -36.20 -25.62 19.50
CA THR A 802 -35.22 -25.43 20.57
C THR A 802 -33.94 -24.86 19.98
N VAL A 803 -33.47 -23.73 20.49
CA VAL A 803 -32.17 -23.15 20.13
C VAL A 803 -31.20 -23.38 21.29
N ARG A 804 -30.11 -24.10 21.03
CA ARG A 804 -29.07 -24.40 22.02
C ARG A 804 -27.79 -23.65 21.68
N PHE A 805 -27.24 -22.90 22.65
CA PHE A 805 -25.94 -22.24 22.52
C PHE A 805 -24.86 -23.04 23.27
N GLY A 806 -23.80 -23.39 22.55
CA GLY A 806 -22.60 -23.99 23.13
C GLY A 806 -21.82 -23.02 24.02
N ARG A 807 -20.80 -23.53 24.72
CA ARG A 807 -19.87 -22.67 25.46
C ARG A 807 -18.98 -21.90 24.48
N PRO A 808 -18.61 -20.65 24.76
CA PRO A 808 -17.69 -19.90 23.92
C PRO A 808 -16.32 -20.58 23.85
N LEU A 809 -15.80 -20.72 22.64
CA LEU A 809 -14.50 -21.31 22.35
C LEU A 809 -13.53 -20.21 21.91
N THR A 810 -12.30 -20.28 22.39
CA THR A 810 -11.19 -19.50 21.82
C THR A 810 -10.38 -20.45 20.96
N ILE A 811 -10.17 -20.08 19.69
CA ILE A 811 -9.42 -20.90 18.75
C ILE A 811 -7.93 -20.56 18.88
N ASP A 812 -7.10 -21.58 19.00
CA ASP A 812 -5.64 -21.43 18.95
C ASP A 812 -5.23 -20.98 17.53
N PRO A 813 -4.54 -19.84 17.37
CA PRO A 813 -4.03 -19.39 16.08
C PRO A 813 -3.11 -20.39 15.38
N GLN A 814 -2.45 -21.29 16.13
CA GLN A 814 -1.53 -22.30 15.58
C GLN A 814 -2.22 -23.60 15.16
N ALA A 815 -3.51 -23.78 15.49
CA ALA A 815 -4.25 -24.99 15.11
C ALA A 815 -4.46 -25.08 13.59
N SER A 816 -4.47 -26.31 13.06
CA SER A 816 -4.77 -26.53 11.64
C SER A 816 -6.24 -26.20 11.35
N ALA A 817 -6.51 -25.61 10.19
CA ALA A 817 -7.88 -25.24 9.82
C ALA A 817 -8.81 -26.46 9.70
N ALA A 818 -8.26 -27.63 9.34
CA ALA A 818 -9.01 -28.87 9.28
C ALA A 818 -9.44 -29.35 10.67
N ASP A 819 -8.52 -29.32 11.64
CA ASP A 819 -8.81 -29.71 13.02
C ASP A 819 -9.83 -28.78 13.66
N VAL A 820 -9.69 -27.46 13.43
CA VAL A 820 -10.68 -26.47 13.88
C VAL A 820 -12.05 -26.77 13.26
N THR A 821 -12.11 -27.09 11.97
CA THR A 821 -13.37 -27.43 11.30
C THR A 821 -14.01 -28.68 11.91
N ALA A 822 -13.22 -29.73 12.17
CA ALA A 822 -13.69 -30.97 12.78
C ALA A 822 -14.17 -30.76 14.22
N LEU A 823 -13.44 -29.97 15.02
CA LEU A 823 -13.82 -29.56 16.37
C LEU A 823 -15.18 -28.86 16.37
N LEU A 824 -15.38 -27.88 15.50
CA LEU A 824 -16.62 -27.12 15.41
C LEU A 824 -17.81 -28.00 14.99
N HIS A 825 -17.58 -28.93 14.06
CA HIS A 825 -18.59 -29.90 13.66
C HIS A 825 -18.98 -30.83 14.82
N ALA A 826 -17.99 -31.38 15.54
CA ALA A 826 -18.23 -32.24 16.70
C ALA A 826 -18.97 -31.50 17.82
N GLN A 827 -18.67 -30.22 18.05
CA GLN A 827 -19.36 -29.39 19.03
C GLN A 827 -20.85 -29.19 18.69
N ILE A 828 -21.19 -28.90 17.43
CA ILE A 828 -22.60 -28.79 17.02
C ILE A 828 -23.30 -30.15 17.10
N ALA A 829 -22.62 -31.23 16.70
CA ALA A 829 -23.16 -32.59 16.81
C ALA A 829 -23.42 -32.98 18.28
N GLY A 830 -22.57 -32.57 19.22
CA GLY A 830 -22.76 -32.78 20.66
C GLY A 830 -23.90 -31.97 21.27
N LEU A 831 -24.40 -30.93 20.59
CA LEU A 831 -25.61 -30.18 20.96
C LEU A 831 -26.90 -30.81 20.41
N LEU A 832 -26.80 -31.85 19.57
CA LEU A 832 -27.95 -32.66 19.17
C LEU A 832 -28.34 -33.58 20.34
N PRO A 833 -29.64 -33.83 20.55
CA PRO A 833 -30.05 -34.78 21.58
C PRO A 833 -29.40 -36.15 21.32
N SER A 834 -28.87 -36.78 22.37
CA SER A 834 -28.50 -38.19 22.34
C SER A 834 -29.75 -38.97 21.91
N LYS A 835 -29.66 -39.77 20.84
CA LYS A 835 -30.74 -40.67 20.46
C LYS A 835 -31.09 -41.52 21.68
N GLY A 836 -32.23 -41.24 22.31
CA GLY A 836 -32.87 -42.19 23.19
C GLY A 836 -33.13 -43.45 22.39
N ASN A 837 -32.84 -44.60 22.98
CA ASN A 837 -33.30 -45.89 22.49
C ASN A 837 -34.83 -45.89 22.44
N ASP A 838 -35.40 -45.47 21.31
CA ASP A 838 -36.73 -45.89 20.91
C ASP A 838 -36.55 -47.04 19.91
N THR A 839 -36.34 -48.24 20.44
CA THR A 839 -36.81 -49.46 19.78
C THR A 839 -38.33 -49.52 19.91
N PRO A 840 -39.06 -49.94 18.86
CA PRO A 840 -40.52 -49.85 18.78
C PRO A 840 -41.27 -50.58 19.89
#